data_AF-A0AA38XWB5-F1
#
_entry.id   AF-A0AA38XWB5-F1
#
_cell.length_a   1.000
_cell.length_b   1.000
_cell.length_c   1.000
_cell.angle_alpha   90.00
_cell.angle_beta   90.00
_cell.angle_gamma   90.00
#
_symmetry.space_group_name_H-M   'P 1'
#
loop_
_entity.id
_entity.type
_entity.pdbx_description
1 polymer ?
#
loop_
_entity_poly.entity_id
_entity_poly.type
_entity_poly.pdbx_seq_one_letter_code
_entity_poly.pdbx_strand_id
1 'polypeptide(L)'
;MSHARPAQCAGHLGSRMWLPTILNQWPTKPKRRLNGARWRRENAMITMCAQPASVPTCPLPPGPCNAPPAPTGACRSRPCPAFTGRVPGSEPAMITVGLSTLGFCSLGMLSAMFSALAFYAASPHCRWPRLRRAGRLGRQIGLVAAVAALWLWMAELGFAAGLVAMLCTWMLAAMLLPALAAWHRPDKALVPSLIAFVPLWMLAALWAFSFRSPLRAWLTLAGCAALGFAVLGLLRLTGATLRTFTTLHTWVGLVAGFGLFVAFYAGALTLFHHDLPLWQTPGAATALPAGLDDAQYLLDDVLATHAEARRHVGMTFPGADHPQPLAYWQAEDGSWRYAWPGQTGGSPTPPQTGLAELVNELHYSLGLPVAGVYVMGIVSLLYGMALLSGLVIHLPKLLGDLFALRPGRNLKQQWQDAHNVIGVLSLPFHLMFAVTGALLCLVFMQMAVLNPLIYDGKALQAVPTAMDTAPLREASGIPAAPGSLRELHARALEVARAQGVANFEPAYLKLANGGDANATIEITGEASGTLGPLGAIALDVESGRVLASQLPGQRDANHATLSAAYALHFGEFGNGVVVWLYFLLGLGGAFLFYSGNLLWIESRRKRRQPQQSRAAVNMARATVGVCIGLCVAISVAFVAALVLERVAPAQVDHGIRWACFVTWAACALWAALRRPAQAARELLWAAAISTALVPVAHGALNGDWLWLAAARGHWPLFWIDAMALAMAFGFARLAYASQRRARNGDPNSVWAN
;
A
#
# COMPACT_ATOMS: atom_id res chain seq x y z
N MET A 1 6.15 13.66 -46.64
CA MET A 1 6.65 12.29 -46.42
C MET A 1 7.53 12.29 -45.17
N SER A 2 7.23 11.36 -44.27
CA SER A 2 7.96 10.94 -43.05
C SER A 2 8.51 11.99 -42.07
N HIS A 3 7.69 12.37 -41.09
CA HIS A 3 8.16 12.61 -39.72
C HIS A 3 7.17 11.97 -38.75
N ALA A 4 7.51 10.79 -38.24
CA ALA A 4 6.86 10.16 -37.11
C ALA A 4 7.91 10.01 -36.00
N ARG A 5 7.74 10.76 -34.90
CA ARG A 5 8.49 10.55 -33.65
C ARG A 5 7.74 9.50 -32.83
N PRO A 6 8.40 8.48 -32.27
CA PRO A 6 7.75 7.59 -31.33
C PRO A 6 7.69 8.24 -29.93
N ALA A 7 6.51 8.17 -29.31
CA ALA A 7 6.27 8.52 -27.92
C ALA A 7 6.39 7.24 -27.07
N GLN A 8 7.42 7.16 -26.23
CA GLN A 8 7.77 6.06 -25.30
C GLN A 8 8.72 6.70 -24.25
N CYS A 9 8.79 6.41 -22.95
CA CYS A 9 8.14 5.49 -22.02
C CYS A 9 8.17 6.23 -20.66
N ALA A 10 7.07 6.22 -19.89
CA ALA A 10 7.07 6.76 -18.54
C ALA A 10 6.10 5.95 -17.67
N GLY A 11 6.64 5.15 -16.76
CA GLY A 11 5.87 4.43 -15.76
C GLY A 11 6.48 3.07 -15.47
N HIS A 12 7.48 3.02 -14.60
CA HIS A 12 7.97 1.81 -13.91
C HIS A 12 8.62 2.25 -12.62
N LEU A 13 7.88 2.39 -11.51
CA LEU A 13 8.46 2.51 -10.17
C LEU A 13 7.51 1.88 -9.15
N GLY A 14 8.09 1.05 -8.28
CA GLY A 14 7.38 0.37 -7.19
C GLY A 14 7.01 1.30 -6.03
N SER A 15 6.09 0.83 -5.19
CA SER A 15 5.41 1.59 -4.12
C SER A 15 6.32 2.36 -3.17
N ARG A 16 7.52 1.87 -2.84
CA ARG A 16 8.52 2.58 -2.00
C ARG A 16 9.50 3.48 -2.77
N MET A 17 9.61 3.30 -4.08
CA MET A 17 10.39 4.14 -5.00
C MET A 17 9.56 5.30 -5.62
N TRP A 18 8.28 5.38 -5.28
CA TRP A 18 7.37 6.41 -5.82
C TRP A 18 7.68 7.83 -5.33
N LEU A 19 8.07 8.00 -4.04
CA LEU A 19 8.30 9.32 -3.44
C LEU A 19 9.50 10.08 -4.06
N PRO A 20 10.69 9.47 -4.26
CA PRO A 20 11.83 10.17 -4.87
C PRO A 20 11.58 10.56 -6.34
N THR A 21 10.70 9.83 -7.03
CA THR A 21 10.54 9.96 -8.48
C THR A 21 9.58 11.07 -8.86
N ILE A 22 8.54 11.29 -8.07
CA ILE A 22 7.68 12.47 -8.23
C ILE A 22 8.48 13.77 -8.01
N LEU A 23 9.47 13.74 -7.11
CA LEU A 23 10.27 14.89 -6.73
C LEU A 23 11.32 15.28 -7.80
N ASN A 24 11.91 14.30 -8.50
CA ASN A 24 12.97 14.55 -9.51
C ASN A 24 12.47 14.73 -10.96
N GLN A 25 11.17 14.71 -11.23
CA GLN A 25 10.61 14.74 -12.60
C GLN A 25 10.54 16.12 -13.29
N TRP A 26 11.14 17.17 -12.72
CA TRP A 26 11.13 18.51 -13.34
C TRP A 26 12.32 18.71 -14.31
N PRO A 27 12.09 19.02 -15.60
CA PRO A 27 13.17 19.28 -16.54
C PRO A 27 13.90 20.59 -16.19
N THR A 28 15.17 20.49 -15.79
CA THR A 28 16.07 21.62 -15.62
C THR A 28 16.55 22.11 -16.99
N LYS A 29 15.74 22.92 -17.69
CA LYS A 29 16.31 23.71 -18.80
C LYS A 29 17.15 24.86 -18.23
N PRO A 30 18.40 25.04 -18.66
CA PRO A 30 19.21 26.16 -18.22
C PRO A 30 18.60 27.47 -18.73
N LYS A 31 18.32 28.40 -17.80
CA LYS A 31 17.86 29.75 -18.13
C LYS A 31 18.92 30.45 -18.98
N ARG A 32 18.52 30.86 -20.19
CA ARG A 32 19.26 31.88 -20.97
C ARG A 32 19.41 33.12 -20.09
N ARG A 33 20.65 33.59 -19.94
CA ARG A 33 21.00 34.85 -19.28
C ARG A 33 20.18 35.99 -19.90
N LEU A 34 19.41 36.67 -19.07
CA LEU A 34 18.94 38.03 -19.36
C LEU A 34 19.63 38.95 -18.36
N ASN A 35 20.52 39.80 -18.89
CA ASN A 35 21.14 40.90 -18.19
C ASN A 35 20.06 41.89 -17.74
N GLY A 36 20.13 42.30 -16.47
CA GLY A 36 19.28 43.34 -15.90
C GLY A 36 19.96 43.93 -14.69
N ALA A 37 20.58 45.10 -14.90
CA ALA A 37 21.38 45.80 -13.92
C ALA A 37 20.57 46.43 -12.78
N ARG A 38 21.31 46.71 -11.69
CA ARG A 38 21.22 47.89 -10.81
C ARG A 38 20.32 47.76 -9.57
N TRP A 39 20.96 47.76 -8.39
CA TRP A 39 20.69 48.52 -7.14
C TRP A 39 21.68 47.96 -6.08
N ARG A 40 22.84 48.59 -5.81
CA ARG A 40 23.14 49.59 -4.74
C ARG A 40 22.45 49.29 -3.40
N ARG A 41 23.04 49.39 -2.20
CA ARG A 41 24.37 49.68 -1.61
C ARG A 41 24.16 49.48 -0.07
N GLU A 42 25.25 49.52 0.73
CA GLU A 42 25.28 49.68 2.23
C GLU A 42 25.02 48.39 3.05
N ASN A 43 25.79 47.95 4.05
CA ASN A 43 26.90 48.46 4.90
C ASN A 43 27.78 47.23 5.31
N ALA A 44 29.12 47.26 5.20
CA ALA A 44 30.12 47.73 6.18
C ALA A 44 30.01 47.05 7.57
N MET A 45 30.88 46.04 7.82
CA MET A 45 32.06 46.09 8.71
C MET A 45 31.77 46.00 10.22
N ILE A 46 32.32 44.97 10.88
CA ILE A 46 33.07 45.06 12.15
C ILE A 46 34.02 43.85 12.24
N THR A 47 35.19 44.12 12.80
CA THR A 47 36.45 43.40 12.72
C THR A 47 36.82 42.75 14.08
N MET A 48 37.68 41.73 14.01
CA MET A 48 38.84 41.44 14.88
C MET A 48 38.75 40.56 16.14
N CYS A 49 39.65 39.56 16.09
CA CYS A 49 40.58 39.06 17.13
C CYS A 49 40.08 38.12 18.24
N ALA A 50 40.55 36.86 18.21
CA ALA A 50 41.48 36.31 19.21
C ALA A 50 41.99 34.89 18.80
N GLN A 51 43.31 34.78 18.61
CA GLN A 51 44.17 33.63 18.95
C GLN A 51 44.87 33.99 20.29
N PRO A 52 45.41 33.07 21.13
CA PRO A 52 46.34 31.96 20.80
C PRO A 52 46.01 30.64 21.55
N ALA A 53 46.62 29.47 21.29
CA ALA A 53 47.96 29.09 21.69
C ALA A 53 48.35 27.70 21.16
N SER A 54 49.65 27.45 21.18
CA SER A 54 50.44 26.46 20.45
C SER A 54 51.07 25.37 21.35
N VAL A 55 51.10 24.11 20.84
CA VAL A 55 52.25 23.14 20.83
C VAL A 55 52.59 22.42 22.16
N PRO A 56 53.24 21.20 22.24
CA PRO A 56 53.89 20.34 21.21
C PRO A 56 53.61 18.80 21.20
N THR A 57 54.00 18.21 20.06
CA THR A 57 54.60 16.88 19.71
C THR A 57 55.34 16.08 20.80
N CYS A 58 55.40 14.73 20.80
CA CYS A 58 56.27 13.77 20.04
C CYS A 58 56.31 12.40 20.83
N PRO A 59 57.08 11.34 20.50
CA PRO A 59 57.34 10.59 19.25
C PRO A 59 57.29 9.03 19.42
N LEU A 60 57.41 8.29 18.31
CA LEU A 60 57.71 6.84 18.21
C LEU A 60 59.15 6.47 18.65
N PRO A 61 59.45 5.19 18.95
CA PRO A 61 60.79 4.62 18.79
C PRO A 61 60.89 3.64 17.58
N PRO A 62 62.08 3.51 16.94
CA PRO A 62 62.32 2.69 15.75
C PRO A 62 62.99 1.33 16.07
N GLY A 63 62.90 0.38 15.14
CA GLY A 63 63.64 -0.89 15.17
C GLY A 63 63.60 -1.63 13.82
N PRO A 64 64.73 -1.95 13.17
CA PRO A 64 64.82 -2.36 11.76
C PRO A 64 65.02 -3.88 11.56
N CYS A 65 64.72 -4.40 10.36
CA CYS A 65 65.46 -5.52 9.75
C CYS A 65 65.17 -5.62 8.24
N ASN A 66 66.25 -5.59 7.45
CA ASN A 66 66.28 -5.73 5.99
C ASN A 66 66.43 -7.20 5.54
N ALA A 67 65.63 -7.56 4.51
CA ALA A 67 65.94 -8.38 3.31
C ALA A 67 65.96 -9.93 3.37
N PRO A 68 65.85 -10.69 2.23
CA PRO A 68 65.55 -10.37 0.81
C PRO A 68 64.42 -11.25 0.16
N PRO A 69 64.14 -11.23 -1.17
CA PRO A 69 62.96 -11.87 -1.78
C PRO A 69 63.17 -13.23 -2.49
N ALA A 70 62.05 -13.99 -2.61
CA ALA A 70 61.73 -15.07 -3.58
C ALA A 70 62.40 -16.47 -3.36
N PRO A 71 61.76 -17.63 -3.69
CA PRO A 71 61.00 -17.85 -4.93
C PRO A 71 59.70 -18.70 -4.86
N THR A 72 59.02 -18.66 -6.01
CA THR A 72 57.91 -19.50 -6.51
C THR A 72 57.90 -20.95 -6.03
N GLY A 73 56.76 -21.40 -5.50
CA GLY A 73 56.48 -22.81 -5.23
C GLY A 73 54.98 -23.07 -5.11
N ALA A 74 54.44 -23.83 -6.07
CA ALA A 74 53.07 -24.31 -6.10
C ALA A 74 52.70 -25.03 -4.79
N CYS A 75 51.61 -24.64 -4.13
CA CYS A 75 51.07 -25.38 -3.01
C CYS A 75 49.59 -25.72 -3.26
N ARG A 76 49.37 -27.03 -3.31
CA ARG A 76 48.12 -27.72 -3.56
C ARG A 76 47.06 -27.36 -2.52
N SER A 77 45.83 -27.29 -3.00
CA SER A 77 44.58 -27.35 -2.25
C SER A 77 44.62 -28.33 -1.07
N ARG A 78 44.48 -27.79 0.14
CA ARG A 78 43.88 -28.50 1.28
C ARG A 78 42.74 -27.64 1.84
N PRO A 79 41.58 -28.24 2.17
CA PRO A 79 40.44 -27.50 2.70
C PRO A 79 40.74 -27.06 4.14
N CYS A 80 40.54 -25.78 4.45
CA CYS A 80 40.50 -25.32 5.84
C CYS A 80 39.29 -25.94 6.57
N PRO A 81 39.43 -26.30 7.85
CA PRO A 81 38.35 -26.90 8.63
C PRO A 81 37.24 -25.87 8.87
N ALA A 82 36.00 -26.35 8.78
CA ALA A 82 34.78 -25.59 9.03
C ALA A 82 34.86 -24.86 10.39
N PHE A 83 34.93 -23.53 10.34
CA PHE A 83 34.67 -22.69 11.50
C PHE A 83 33.15 -22.66 11.71
N THR A 84 32.66 -23.58 12.54
CA THR A 84 31.31 -23.49 13.12
C THR A 84 31.31 -22.41 14.20
N GLY A 85 31.47 -21.16 13.79
CA GLY A 85 31.25 -19.98 14.62
C GLY A 85 29.82 -19.51 14.45
N ARG A 86 28.94 -19.86 15.38
CA ARG A 86 27.67 -19.13 15.56
C ARG A 86 28.01 -17.67 15.77
N VAL A 87 27.65 -16.81 14.82
CA VAL A 87 27.50 -15.38 15.06
C VAL A 87 26.28 -15.21 15.97
N PRO A 88 26.43 -14.76 17.23
CA PRO A 88 25.27 -14.37 18.04
C PRO A 88 24.86 -12.98 17.56
N GLY A 89 23.79 -12.89 16.77
CA GLY A 89 23.24 -11.59 16.36
C GLY A 89 22.55 -11.51 14.99
N SER A 90 22.50 -12.59 14.21
CA SER A 90 21.79 -12.61 12.93
C SER A 90 20.71 -13.69 12.94
N GLU A 91 19.67 -13.48 13.73
CA GLU A 91 18.37 -14.07 13.36
C GLU A 91 17.86 -13.28 12.16
N PRO A 92 17.37 -13.94 11.09
CA PRO A 92 16.66 -13.21 10.02
C PRO A 92 15.56 -12.37 10.67
N ALA A 93 15.27 -11.17 10.16
CA ALA A 93 14.11 -10.41 10.59
C ALA A 93 12.86 -11.25 10.28
N MET A 94 12.51 -12.07 11.25
CA MET A 94 11.45 -13.03 11.16
C MET A 94 10.14 -12.24 11.15
N ILE A 95 9.17 -12.71 10.36
CA ILE A 95 7.79 -12.77 10.85
C ILE A 95 7.77 -13.84 11.98
N THR A 96 8.55 -13.64 13.04
CA THR A 96 8.28 -14.32 14.31
C THR A 96 7.37 -13.39 15.02
N VAL A 97 6.12 -13.68 14.81
CA VAL A 97 5.18 -13.50 15.88
C VAL A 97 5.73 -14.39 17.02
N GLY A 98 6.49 -13.83 17.96
CA GLY A 98 6.98 -14.58 19.12
C GLY A 98 5.79 -15.28 19.79
N LEU A 99 5.98 -16.42 20.46
CA LEU A 99 4.86 -17.15 21.09
C LEU A 99 3.98 -16.22 21.97
N SER A 100 4.61 -15.20 22.59
CA SER A 100 3.95 -14.10 23.29
C SER A 100 3.12 -13.21 22.35
N THR A 101 3.70 -12.64 21.30
CA THR A 101 3.03 -11.80 20.28
C THR A 101 1.88 -12.55 19.59
N LEU A 102 2.05 -13.85 19.31
CA LEU A 102 1.01 -14.71 18.72
C LEU A 102 -0.14 -14.90 19.70
N GLY A 103 0.20 -15.08 20.98
CA GLY A 103 -0.75 -15.12 22.09
C GLY A 103 -1.54 -13.83 22.26
N PHE A 104 -0.86 -12.66 22.27
CA PHE A 104 -1.50 -11.35 22.41
C PHE A 104 -2.38 -10.99 21.21
N CYS A 105 -1.91 -11.19 19.97
CA CYS A 105 -2.72 -11.00 18.77
C CYS A 105 -3.94 -11.95 18.74
N SER A 106 -3.76 -13.22 19.12
CA SER A 106 -4.85 -14.19 19.19
C SER A 106 -5.87 -13.81 20.26
N LEU A 107 -5.43 -13.37 21.44
CA LEU A 107 -6.30 -12.93 22.52
C LEU A 107 -7.03 -11.63 22.17
N GLY A 108 -6.34 -10.70 21.50
CA GLY A 108 -6.92 -9.46 20.97
C GLY A 108 -8.01 -9.75 19.94
N MET A 109 -7.75 -10.65 19.00
CA MET A 109 -8.73 -11.10 18.01
C MET A 109 -9.92 -11.81 18.68
N LEU A 110 -9.68 -12.75 19.58
CA LEU A 110 -10.74 -13.45 20.31
C LEU A 110 -11.60 -12.50 21.15
N SER A 111 -10.99 -11.50 21.79
CA SER A 111 -11.69 -10.48 22.55
C SER A 111 -12.53 -9.56 21.65
N ALA A 112 -12.01 -9.18 20.48
CA ALA A 112 -12.76 -8.40 19.49
C ALA A 112 -13.94 -9.20 18.93
N MET A 113 -13.72 -10.49 18.61
CA MET A 113 -14.78 -11.41 18.18
C MET A 113 -15.83 -11.62 19.26
N PHE A 114 -15.42 -11.80 20.52
CA PHE A 114 -16.33 -11.94 21.66
C PHE A 114 -17.13 -10.67 21.91
N SER A 115 -16.50 -9.50 21.77
CA SER A 115 -17.19 -8.21 21.80
C SER A 115 -18.26 -8.13 20.71
N ALA A 116 -17.90 -8.41 19.45
CA ALA A 116 -18.85 -8.41 18.33
C ALA A 116 -19.99 -9.42 18.56
N LEU A 117 -19.69 -10.60 19.12
CA LEU A 117 -20.66 -11.63 19.49
C LEU A 117 -21.62 -11.14 20.58
N ALA A 118 -21.12 -10.44 21.60
CA ALA A 118 -21.93 -9.91 22.69
C ALA A 118 -22.84 -8.75 22.23
N PHE A 119 -22.34 -7.89 21.33
CA PHE A 119 -23.16 -6.88 20.65
C PHE A 119 -24.20 -7.52 19.72
N TYR A 120 -23.83 -8.56 18.99
CA TYR A 120 -24.77 -9.34 18.19
C TYR A 120 -25.85 -9.99 19.07
N ALA A 121 -25.47 -10.57 20.21
CA ALA A 121 -26.39 -11.19 21.18
C ALA A 121 -27.43 -10.20 21.73
N ALA A 122 -27.01 -8.96 21.97
CA ALA A 122 -27.85 -7.87 22.45
C ALA A 122 -28.67 -7.19 21.33
N SER A 123 -28.38 -7.50 20.06
CA SER A 123 -29.09 -6.94 18.91
C SER A 123 -30.47 -7.59 18.74
N PRO A 124 -31.50 -6.82 18.32
CA PRO A 124 -32.79 -7.39 17.94
C PRO A 124 -32.69 -8.33 16.74
N HIS A 125 -31.57 -8.28 16.00
CA HIS A 125 -31.27 -9.14 14.85
C HIS A 125 -30.52 -10.43 15.24
N CYS A 126 -30.26 -10.67 16.54
CA CYS A 126 -29.69 -11.93 17.03
C CYS A 126 -30.62 -13.10 16.71
N ARG A 127 -30.13 -14.06 15.91
CA ARG A 127 -30.91 -15.23 15.53
C ARG A 127 -30.71 -16.44 16.45
N TRP A 128 -29.84 -16.36 17.45
CA TRP A 128 -29.57 -17.45 18.38
C TRP A 128 -30.35 -17.27 19.71
N PRO A 129 -31.40 -18.09 19.98
CA PRO A 129 -32.29 -17.85 21.13
C PRO A 129 -31.60 -17.95 22.49
N ARG A 130 -30.65 -18.88 22.65
CA ARG A 130 -29.85 -19.03 23.88
C ARG A 130 -28.98 -17.80 24.12
N LEU A 131 -28.34 -17.30 23.06
CA LEU A 131 -27.49 -16.11 23.12
C LEU A 131 -28.30 -14.83 23.35
N ARG A 132 -29.47 -14.70 22.69
CA ARG A 132 -30.40 -13.58 22.87
C ARG A 132 -30.98 -13.52 24.29
N ARG A 133 -31.26 -14.66 24.93
CA ARG A 133 -31.70 -14.72 26.35
C ARG A 133 -30.59 -14.27 27.31
N ALA A 134 -29.33 -14.58 26.99
CA ALA A 134 -28.16 -14.11 27.73
C ALA A 134 -27.82 -12.62 27.47
N GLY A 135 -28.35 -12.03 26.40
CA GLY A 135 -28.01 -10.70 25.88
C GLY A 135 -28.43 -9.48 26.71
N ARG A 136 -29.11 -9.65 27.86
CA ARG A 136 -29.49 -8.52 28.73
C ARG A 136 -28.28 -7.71 29.23
N LEU A 137 -27.15 -8.40 29.50
CA LEU A 137 -25.86 -7.78 29.85
C LEU A 137 -24.89 -7.72 28.65
N GLY A 138 -25.31 -8.20 27.47
CA GLY A 138 -24.44 -8.37 26.30
C GLY A 138 -23.78 -7.09 25.82
N ARG A 139 -24.42 -5.92 25.99
CA ARG A 139 -23.82 -4.63 25.64
C ARG A 139 -22.69 -4.23 26.58
N GLN A 140 -22.85 -4.46 27.89
CA GLN A 140 -21.83 -4.13 28.89
C GLN A 140 -20.65 -5.09 28.77
N ILE A 141 -20.93 -6.39 28.62
CA ILE A 141 -19.91 -7.41 28.36
C ILE A 141 -19.19 -7.12 27.04
N GLY A 142 -19.93 -6.74 25.99
CA GLY A 142 -19.36 -6.36 24.71
C GLY A 142 -18.46 -5.13 24.78
N LEU A 143 -18.82 -4.12 25.59
CA LEU A 143 -18.00 -2.93 25.82
C LEU A 143 -16.71 -3.29 26.57
N VAL A 144 -16.79 -4.07 27.66
CA VAL A 144 -15.61 -4.51 28.41
C VAL A 144 -14.68 -5.32 27.52
N ALA A 145 -15.22 -6.24 26.73
CA ALA A 145 -14.46 -7.02 25.77
C ALA A 145 -13.85 -6.16 24.65
N ALA A 146 -14.54 -5.10 24.20
CA ALA A 146 -13.99 -4.17 23.23
C ALA A 146 -12.81 -3.38 23.80
N VAL A 147 -12.92 -2.90 25.05
CA VAL A 147 -11.84 -2.19 25.73
C VAL A 147 -10.64 -3.13 25.97
N ALA A 148 -10.89 -4.37 26.39
CA ALA A 148 -9.85 -5.37 26.56
C ALA A 148 -9.16 -5.71 25.22
N ALA A 149 -9.93 -5.90 24.15
CA ALA A 149 -9.40 -6.14 22.81
C ALA A 149 -8.58 -4.95 22.30
N LEU A 150 -9.07 -3.71 22.50
CA LEU A 150 -8.34 -2.50 22.15
C LEU A 150 -7.02 -2.42 22.92
N TRP A 151 -7.04 -2.68 24.22
CA TRP A 151 -5.83 -2.68 25.05
C TRP A 151 -4.81 -3.73 24.58
N LEU A 152 -5.24 -4.96 24.30
CA LEU A 152 -4.38 -6.03 23.78
C LEU A 152 -3.75 -5.67 22.43
N TRP A 153 -4.54 -5.11 21.51
CA TRP A 153 -4.05 -4.67 20.21
C TRP A 153 -3.10 -3.47 20.32
N MET A 154 -3.39 -2.52 21.21
CA MET A 154 -2.52 -1.36 21.45
C MET A 154 -1.22 -1.73 22.16
N ALA A 155 -1.25 -2.70 23.07
CA ALA A 155 -0.06 -3.18 23.77
C ALA A 155 0.93 -3.84 22.81
N GLU A 156 0.42 -4.55 21.79
CA GLU A 156 1.28 -5.27 20.83
C GLU A 156 1.70 -4.39 19.65
N LEU A 157 0.78 -3.62 19.06
CA LEU A 157 1.03 -2.90 17.81
C LEU A 157 1.29 -1.41 17.99
N GLY A 158 1.20 -0.90 19.22
CA GLY A 158 1.14 0.53 19.51
C GLY A 158 -0.26 1.12 19.29
N PHE A 159 -0.47 2.35 19.75
CA PHE A 159 -1.80 2.99 19.84
C PHE A 159 -2.61 2.92 18.54
N ALA A 160 -2.01 3.37 17.43
CA ALA A 160 -2.75 3.57 16.20
C ALA A 160 -2.97 2.28 15.40
N ALA A 161 -1.93 1.45 15.26
CA ALA A 161 -2.05 0.14 14.63
C ALA A 161 -2.96 -0.78 15.45
N GLY A 162 -2.92 -0.65 16.79
CA GLY A 162 -3.81 -1.36 17.68
C GLY A 162 -5.28 -0.94 17.53
N LEU A 163 -5.56 0.35 17.38
CA LEU A 163 -6.91 0.85 17.09
C LEU A 163 -7.44 0.30 15.75
N VAL A 164 -6.59 0.33 14.70
CA VAL A 164 -6.94 -0.22 13.38
C VAL A 164 -7.21 -1.72 13.46
N ALA A 165 -6.32 -2.49 14.08
CA ALA A 165 -6.47 -3.92 14.23
C ALA A 165 -7.73 -4.28 15.03
N MET A 166 -8.02 -3.56 16.11
CA MET A 166 -9.24 -3.70 16.89
C MET A 166 -10.50 -3.44 16.03
N LEU A 167 -10.55 -2.31 15.33
CA LEU A 167 -11.70 -1.96 14.49
C LEU A 167 -11.89 -3.01 13.39
N CYS A 168 -10.84 -3.36 12.66
CA CYS A 168 -10.88 -4.34 11.59
C CYS A 168 -11.34 -5.73 12.08
N THR A 169 -10.75 -6.25 13.15
CA THR A 169 -11.12 -7.58 13.69
C THR A 169 -12.53 -7.60 14.26
N TRP A 170 -12.94 -6.55 14.96
CA TRP A 170 -14.31 -6.40 15.46
C TRP A 170 -15.33 -6.31 14.32
N MET A 171 -15.03 -5.51 13.29
CA MET A 171 -15.90 -5.32 12.13
C MET A 171 -16.02 -6.61 11.30
N LEU A 172 -14.92 -7.31 11.03
CA LEU A 172 -14.95 -8.61 10.33
C LEU A 172 -15.79 -9.64 11.11
N ALA A 173 -15.63 -9.70 12.43
CA ALA A 173 -16.46 -10.54 13.28
C ALA A 173 -17.94 -10.15 13.19
N ALA A 174 -18.26 -8.85 13.23
CA ALA A 174 -19.61 -8.33 13.08
C ALA A 174 -20.24 -8.67 11.72
N MET A 175 -19.44 -8.84 10.66
CA MET A 175 -19.89 -9.31 9.33
C MET A 175 -20.15 -10.81 9.29
N LEU A 176 -19.25 -11.60 9.90
CA LEU A 176 -19.32 -13.06 9.92
C LEU A 176 -20.49 -13.59 10.77
N LEU A 177 -20.77 -12.95 11.91
CA LEU A 177 -21.76 -13.42 12.88
C LEU A 177 -23.19 -13.55 12.31
N PRO A 178 -23.77 -12.53 11.63
CA PRO A 178 -25.06 -12.69 10.97
C PRO A 178 -25.03 -13.65 9.77
N ALA A 179 -23.89 -13.77 9.08
CA ALA A 179 -23.71 -14.72 7.98
C ALA A 179 -23.70 -16.18 8.45
N LEU A 180 -23.17 -16.47 9.64
CA LEU A 180 -23.26 -17.80 10.28
C LEU A 180 -24.65 -18.07 10.85
N ALA A 181 -25.27 -17.05 11.46
CA ALA A 181 -26.60 -17.16 12.06
C ALA A 181 -27.74 -17.22 11.01
N ALA A 182 -27.42 -16.91 9.76
CA ALA A 182 -28.25 -16.95 8.57
C ALA A 182 -29.07 -18.21 8.30
N TRP A 183 -28.70 -19.35 8.89
CA TRP A 183 -29.24 -20.67 8.55
C TRP A 183 -30.71 -20.88 8.97
N HIS A 184 -31.28 -20.05 9.86
CA HIS A 184 -32.67 -20.18 10.31
C HIS A 184 -33.48 -18.87 10.32
N ARG A 185 -34.81 -19.03 10.20
CA ARG A 185 -35.86 -18.08 9.74
C ARG A 185 -36.05 -16.81 10.60
N PRO A 186 -36.67 -15.72 10.08
CA PRO A 186 -36.59 -14.37 10.68
C PRO A 186 -37.90 -13.86 11.32
N ASP A 187 -37.83 -12.88 12.25
CA ASP A 187 -38.59 -11.60 12.22
C ASP A 187 -38.22 -10.57 13.34
N LYS A 188 -38.05 -9.31 12.88
CA LYS A 188 -38.20 -7.91 13.40
C LYS A 188 -37.75 -7.40 14.81
N ALA A 189 -37.01 -6.27 14.73
CA ALA A 189 -37.22 -4.92 15.33
C ALA A 189 -36.38 -4.35 16.52
N LEU A 190 -35.66 -3.27 16.16
CA LEU A 190 -35.42 -1.94 16.79
C LEU A 190 -34.32 -1.63 17.85
N VAL A 191 -33.79 -0.43 17.60
CA VAL A 191 -32.54 0.28 17.88
C VAL A 191 -32.96 1.61 18.54
N PRO A 192 -32.33 2.15 19.61
CA PRO A 192 -31.23 3.12 19.36
C PRO A 192 -30.22 3.36 20.50
N SER A 193 -28.94 3.45 20.13
CA SER A 193 -27.93 4.44 20.57
C SER A 193 -26.54 3.98 20.09
N LEU A 194 -25.69 4.93 19.67
CA LEU A 194 -24.21 4.82 19.53
C LEU A 194 -23.49 4.52 18.19
N ILE A 195 -24.02 4.82 16.98
CA ILE A 195 -23.17 4.71 15.78
C ILE A 195 -23.40 5.86 14.80
N ALA A 196 -22.98 7.05 15.19
CA ALA A 196 -22.72 8.17 14.26
C ALA A 196 -21.48 9.01 14.66
N PHE A 197 -20.84 8.67 15.79
CA PHE A 197 -19.75 9.46 16.35
C PHE A 197 -18.38 9.13 15.74
N VAL A 198 -18.18 7.88 15.34
CA VAL A 198 -16.83 7.33 15.11
C VAL A 198 -16.10 7.93 13.89
N PRO A 199 -16.69 8.07 12.69
CA PRO A 199 -15.90 8.49 11.51
C PRO A 199 -15.54 9.99 11.52
N LEU A 200 -16.44 10.86 12.00
CA LEU A 200 -16.21 12.30 12.15
C LEU A 200 -15.31 12.62 13.35
N TRP A 201 -15.42 11.85 14.45
CA TRP A 201 -14.50 11.94 15.58
C TRP A 201 -13.10 11.43 15.24
N MET A 202 -12.95 10.42 14.37
CA MET A 202 -11.64 9.93 13.92
C MET A 202 -10.90 10.95 13.04
N LEU A 203 -11.59 11.69 12.17
CA LEU A 203 -10.98 12.79 11.40
C LEU A 203 -10.59 13.96 12.31
N ALA A 204 -11.41 14.29 13.31
CA ALA A 204 -11.07 15.29 14.33
C ALA A 204 -9.95 14.82 15.27
N ALA A 205 -9.85 13.51 15.54
CA ALA A 205 -8.77 12.91 16.32
C ALA A 205 -7.45 12.93 15.55
N LEU A 206 -7.45 12.57 14.27
CA LEU A 206 -6.28 12.69 13.39
C LEU A 206 -5.74 14.13 13.33
N TRP A 207 -6.63 15.14 13.37
CA TRP A 207 -6.24 16.54 13.46
C TRP A 207 -5.81 16.97 14.87
N ALA A 208 -6.47 16.44 15.92
CA ALA A 208 -6.10 16.74 17.31
C ALA A 208 -4.70 16.20 17.70
N PHE A 209 -4.21 15.17 17.00
CA PHE A 209 -2.86 14.62 17.18
C PHE A 209 -1.73 15.53 16.66
N SER A 210 -2.03 16.64 15.96
CA SER A 210 -1.02 17.64 15.58
C SER A 210 -0.74 18.69 16.67
N PHE A 211 -1.47 18.67 17.80
CA PHE A 211 -1.29 19.65 18.86
C PHE A 211 -0.31 19.16 19.94
N ARG A 212 0.66 20.01 20.31
CA ARG A 212 1.61 19.77 21.43
C ARG A 212 0.96 19.79 22.83
N SER A 213 -0.35 20.04 22.94
CA SER A 213 -1.06 20.32 24.20
C SER A 213 -2.31 19.44 24.35
N PRO A 214 -2.38 18.58 25.39
CA PRO A 214 -3.52 17.67 25.62
C PRO A 214 -4.85 18.41 25.79
N LEU A 215 -4.84 19.55 26.49
CA LEU A 215 -6.04 20.35 26.75
C LEU A 215 -6.66 20.91 25.45
N ARG A 216 -5.82 21.37 24.51
CA ARG A 216 -6.29 21.89 23.22
C ARG A 216 -6.83 20.76 22.34
N ALA A 217 -6.18 19.60 22.36
CA ALA A 217 -6.67 18.41 21.66
C ALA A 217 -8.08 18.02 22.15
N TRP A 218 -8.29 17.98 23.47
CA TRP A 218 -9.59 17.65 24.06
C TRP A 218 -10.68 18.69 23.79
N LEU A 219 -10.36 19.98 23.85
CA LEU A 219 -11.33 21.05 23.56
C LEU A 219 -11.75 21.07 22.08
N THR A 220 -10.81 20.84 21.15
CA THR A 220 -11.10 20.74 19.72
C THR A 220 -11.95 19.51 19.42
N LEU A 221 -11.63 18.36 20.02
CA LEU A 221 -12.43 17.14 19.92
C LEU A 221 -13.87 17.34 20.43
N ALA A 222 -14.03 17.98 21.58
CA ALA A 222 -15.34 18.28 22.16
C ALA A 222 -16.13 19.31 21.34
N GLY A 223 -15.46 20.33 20.79
CA GLY A 223 -16.06 21.34 19.92
C GLY A 223 -16.53 20.76 18.59
N CYS A 224 -15.71 19.94 17.93
CA CYS A 224 -16.09 19.24 16.70
C CYS A 224 -17.23 18.24 16.94
N ALA A 225 -17.22 17.54 18.08
CA ALA A 225 -18.31 16.67 18.50
C ALA A 225 -19.63 17.46 18.66
N ALA A 226 -19.62 18.55 19.41
CA ALA A 226 -20.79 19.38 19.63
C ALA A 226 -21.34 19.98 18.33
N LEU A 227 -20.46 20.46 17.43
CA LEU A 227 -20.84 20.99 16.12
C LEU A 227 -21.40 19.89 15.21
N GLY A 228 -20.80 18.70 15.21
CA GLY A 228 -21.29 17.53 14.47
C GLY A 228 -22.69 17.11 14.93
N PHE A 229 -22.91 17.05 16.26
CA PHE A 229 -24.23 16.76 16.82
C PHE A 229 -25.26 17.85 16.51
N ALA A 230 -24.87 19.13 16.50
CA ALA A 230 -25.74 20.24 16.11
C ALA A 230 -26.13 20.18 14.63
N VAL A 231 -25.18 19.93 13.72
CA VAL A 231 -25.42 19.80 12.28
C VAL A 231 -26.27 18.58 11.95
N LEU A 232 -26.00 17.44 12.58
CA LEU A 232 -26.79 16.21 12.41
C LEU A 232 -28.21 16.34 12.99
N GLY A 233 -28.37 17.06 14.11
CA GLY A 233 -29.67 17.37 14.70
C GLY A 233 -30.51 18.37 13.90
N LEU A 234 -29.86 19.29 13.17
CA LEU A 234 -30.51 20.27 12.29
C LEU A 234 -30.91 19.68 10.93
N LEU A 235 -30.22 18.63 10.48
CA LEU A 235 -30.55 17.90 9.25
C LEU A 235 -31.79 17.01 9.47
N ARG A 236 -32.98 17.61 9.47
CA ARG A 236 -34.23 16.88 9.16
C ARG A 236 -34.16 16.43 7.70
N LEU A 237 -33.53 15.27 7.45
CA LEU A 237 -33.39 14.70 6.12
C LEU A 237 -34.78 14.40 5.54
N THR A 238 -35.24 15.29 4.66
CA THR A 238 -36.52 15.12 3.98
C THR A 238 -36.45 13.93 3.02
N GLY A 239 -37.60 13.34 2.69
CA GLY A 239 -37.66 12.29 1.66
C GLY A 239 -37.16 12.76 0.29
N ALA A 240 -37.23 14.06 -0.01
CA ALA A 240 -36.65 14.64 -1.23
C ALA A 240 -35.11 14.60 -1.21
N THR A 241 -34.50 15.01 -0.09
CA THR A 241 -33.04 14.96 0.11
C THR A 241 -32.52 13.52 -0.06
N LEU A 242 -33.17 12.54 0.57
CA LEU A 242 -32.76 11.13 0.45
C LEU A 242 -32.83 10.60 -0.99
N ARG A 243 -33.83 11.03 -1.78
CA ARG A 243 -33.92 10.67 -3.21
C ARG A 243 -32.80 11.28 -4.05
N THR A 244 -32.44 12.54 -3.80
CA THR A 244 -31.32 13.21 -4.47
C THR A 244 -30.00 12.50 -4.17
N PHE A 245 -29.71 12.22 -2.90
CA PHE A 245 -28.48 11.51 -2.51
C PHE A 245 -28.45 10.07 -3.04
N THR A 246 -29.59 9.37 -3.08
CA THR A 246 -29.69 8.04 -3.72
C THR A 246 -29.35 8.11 -5.21
N THR A 247 -29.83 9.15 -5.90
CA THR A 247 -29.55 9.37 -7.32
C THR A 247 -28.06 9.66 -7.54
N LEU A 248 -27.48 10.53 -6.72
CA LEU A 248 -26.06 10.86 -6.74
C LEU A 248 -25.20 9.62 -6.49
N HIS A 249 -25.44 8.90 -5.40
CA HIS A 249 -24.72 7.67 -5.05
C HIS A 249 -24.78 6.63 -6.18
N THR A 250 -25.97 6.46 -6.77
CA THR A 250 -26.17 5.51 -7.88
C THR A 250 -25.37 5.91 -9.10
N TRP A 251 -25.43 7.16 -9.55
CA TRP A 251 -24.76 7.60 -10.79
C TRP A 251 -23.26 7.69 -10.63
N VAL A 252 -22.79 8.28 -9.53
CA VAL A 252 -21.35 8.37 -9.25
C VAL A 252 -20.75 6.98 -9.08
N GLY A 253 -21.45 6.08 -8.36
CA GLY A 253 -21.04 4.69 -8.21
C GLY A 253 -21.00 3.92 -9.54
N LEU A 254 -21.92 4.18 -10.47
CA LEU A 254 -21.90 3.56 -11.81
C LEU A 254 -20.77 4.08 -12.70
N VAL A 255 -20.57 5.40 -12.72
CA VAL A 255 -19.54 6.04 -13.56
C VAL A 255 -18.15 5.63 -13.12
N ALA A 256 -17.90 5.60 -11.81
CA ALA A 256 -16.60 5.24 -11.25
C ALA A 256 -16.44 3.73 -11.02
N GLY A 257 -17.52 2.95 -11.01
CA GLY A 257 -17.55 1.59 -10.47
C GLY A 257 -16.60 0.60 -11.13
N PHE A 258 -16.38 0.69 -12.45
CA PHE A 258 -15.41 -0.19 -13.12
C PHE A 258 -13.97 0.16 -12.75
N GLY A 259 -13.63 1.45 -12.76
CA GLY A 259 -12.30 1.91 -12.34
C GLY A 259 -12.03 1.56 -10.88
N LEU A 260 -13.02 1.73 -10.02
CA LEU A 260 -12.91 1.38 -8.61
C LEU A 260 -12.84 -0.13 -8.37
N PHE A 261 -13.54 -0.96 -9.15
CA PHE A 261 -13.33 -2.41 -9.07
C PHE A 261 -11.88 -2.78 -9.38
N VAL A 262 -11.31 -2.23 -10.46
CA VAL A 262 -9.91 -2.47 -10.84
C VAL A 262 -8.97 -2.00 -9.73
N ALA A 263 -9.14 -0.76 -9.27
CA ALA A 263 -8.32 -0.17 -8.21
C ALA A 263 -8.37 -1.00 -6.93
N PHE A 264 -9.55 -1.42 -6.46
CA PHE A 264 -9.66 -2.18 -5.22
C PHE A 264 -9.20 -3.63 -5.33
N TYR A 265 -9.46 -4.29 -6.47
CA TYR A 265 -9.01 -5.67 -6.66
C TYR A 265 -7.50 -5.74 -6.86
N ALA A 266 -6.93 -4.91 -7.72
CA ALA A 266 -5.49 -4.82 -7.91
C ALA A 266 -4.80 -4.27 -6.64
N GLY A 267 -5.40 -3.27 -5.98
CA GLY A 267 -4.89 -2.68 -4.74
C GLY A 267 -4.87 -3.64 -3.55
N ALA A 268 -5.78 -4.63 -3.50
CA ALA A 268 -5.68 -5.70 -2.52
C ALA A 268 -4.41 -6.54 -2.76
N LEU A 269 -4.05 -6.79 -4.02
CA LEU A 269 -2.88 -7.58 -4.38
C LEU A 269 -1.57 -6.78 -4.23
N THR A 270 -1.57 -5.46 -4.39
CA THR A 270 -0.38 -4.61 -4.17
C THR A 270 0.10 -4.58 -2.73
N LEU A 271 -0.70 -5.04 -1.76
CA LEU A 271 -0.25 -5.22 -0.38
C LEU A 271 0.89 -6.25 -0.28
N PHE A 272 1.01 -7.13 -1.28
CA PHE A 272 2.08 -8.12 -1.41
C PHE A 272 3.17 -7.65 -2.42
N HIS A 273 3.30 -6.35 -2.69
CA HIS A 273 4.25 -5.81 -3.68
C HIS A 273 5.70 -6.24 -3.43
N HIS A 274 6.10 -6.44 -2.16
CA HIS A 274 7.43 -6.94 -1.80
C HIS A 274 7.57 -8.47 -1.91
N ASP A 275 6.47 -9.21 -1.69
CA ASP A 275 6.45 -10.67 -1.77
C ASP A 275 6.38 -11.18 -3.22
N LEU A 276 5.74 -10.40 -4.11
CA LEU A 276 5.53 -10.79 -5.52
C LEU A 276 6.84 -10.98 -6.30
N PRO A 277 7.87 -10.11 -6.20
CA PRO A 277 9.17 -10.35 -6.83
C PRO A 277 9.86 -11.60 -6.29
N LEU A 278 9.76 -11.88 -4.98
CA LEU A 278 10.31 -13.09 -4.36
C LEU A 278 9.61 -14.36 -4.87
N TRP A 279 8.30 -14.30 -5.10
CA TRP A 279 7.51 -15.40 -5.66
C TRP A 279 7.72 -15.58 -7.17
N GLN A 280 7.84 -14.49 -7.92
CA GLN A 280 8.06 -14.52 -9.37
C GLN A 280 9.44 -15.10 -9.72
N THR A 281 10.47 -14.69 -9.00
CA THR A 281 11.88 -14.95 -9.34
C THR A 281 12.36 -16.29 -8.78
N PRO A 282 12.75 -17.27 -9.62
CA PRO A 282 13.28 -18.54 -9.15
C PRO A 282 14.52 -18.35 -8.26
N GLY A 283 14.50 -18.92 -7.07
CA GLY A 283 15.64 -18.88 -6.13
C GLY A 283 15.83 -17.56 -5.39
N ALA A 284 15.02 -16.52 -5.64
CA ALA A 284 15.13 -15.25 -4.91
C ALA A 284 14.88 -15.41 -3.41
N ALA A 285 13.89 -16.22 -3.02
CA ALA A 285 13.62 -16.51 -1.60
C ALA A 285 14.74 -17.29 -0.89
N THR A 286 15.66 -17.91 -1.64
CA THR A 286 16.83 -18.62 -1.11
C THR A 286 18.13 -17.83 -1.24
N ALA A 287 18.09 -16.64 -1.86
CA ALA A 287 19.28 -15.82 -2.00
C ALA A 287 19.76 -15.37 -0.62
N LEU A 288 21.05 -15.57 -0.33
CA LEU A 288 21.65 -15.03 0.88
C LEU A 288 21.60 -13.50 0.82
N PRO A 289 21.11 -12.82 1.88
CA PRO A 289 21.15 -11.37 1.94
C PRO A 289 22.60 -10.90 1.78
N ALA A 290 22.81 -9.95 0.89
CA ALA A 290 24.10 -9.29 0.72
C ALA A 290 24.48 -8.49 1.98
N GLY A 291 25.76 -8.24 2.18
CA GLY A 291 26.25 -7.40 3.28
C GLY A 291 26.28 -5.91 2.93
N LEU A 292 26.49 -5.07 3.94
CA LEU A 292 26.74 -3.63 3.70
C LEU A 292 27.99 -3.38 2.83
N ASP A 293 28.95 -4.30 2.83
CA ASP A 293 30.15 -4.19 1.99
C ASP A 293 29.81 -4.41 0.50
N ASP A 294 28.87 -5.31 0.19
CA ASP A 294 28.39 -5.52 -1.17
C ASP A 294 27.61 -4.28 -1.66
N ALA A 295 26.83 -3.66 -0.78
CA ALA A 295 26.15 -2.40 -1.07
C ALA A 295 27.14 -1.24 -1.29
N GLN A 296 28.22 -1.18 -0.49
CA GLN A 296 29.30 -0.21 -0.69
C GLN A 296 29.96 -0.41 -2.06
N TYR A 297 30.32 -1.65 -2.39
CA TYR A 297 30.93 -1.98 -3.68
C TYR A 297 30.05 -1.57 -4.86
N LEU A 298 28.74 -1.86 -4.78
CA LEU A 298 27.78 -1.45 -5.81
C LEU A 298 27.72 0.08 -5.93
N LEU A 299 27.64 0.79 -4.82
CA LEU A 299 27.57 2.26 -4.82
C LEU A 299 28.83 2.86 -5.44
N ASP A 300 30.02 2.38 -5.04
CA ASP A 300 31.29 2.86 -5.56
C ASP A 300 31.40 2.62 -7.08
N ASP A 301 31.02 1.43 -7.55
CA ASP A 301 31.05 1.09 -8.98
C ASP A 301 30.08 1.95 -9.79
N VAL A 302 28.87 2.21 -9.27
CA VAL A 302 27.88 3.09 -9.90
C VAL A 302 28.38 4.53 -9.97
N LEU A 303 28.95 5.07 -8.88
CA LEU A 303 29.50 6.42 -8.84
C LEU A 303 30.77 6.59 -9.69
N ALA A 304 31.54 5.52 -9.86
CA ALA A 304 32.71 5.49 -10.74
C ALA A 304 32.31 5.46 -12.22
N THR A 305 31.31 4.64 -12.56
CA THR A 305 30.89 4.38 -13.94
C THR A 305 29.96 5.46 -14.49
N HIS A 306 29.06 6.01 -13.66
CA HIS A 306 28.00 6.94 -14.08
C HIS A 306 28.16 8.29 -13.39
N ALA A 307 28.69 9.28 -14.10
CA ALA A 307 28.96 10.61 -13.53
C ALA A 307 27.67 11.32 -13.08
N GLU A 308 26.55 11.09 -13.77
CA GLU A 308 25.24 11.58 -13.41
C GLU A 308 24.74 11.06 -12.06
N ALA A 309 25.10 9.82 -11.67
CA ALA A 309 24.70 9.22 -10.40
C ALA A 309 25.32 9.96 -9.20
N ARG A 310 26.44 10.67 -9.41
CA ARG A 310 27.03 11.54 -8.38
C ARG A 310 26.12 12.72 -8.02
N ARG A 311 25.23 13.16 -8.90
CA ARG A 311 24.29 14.23 -8.56
C ARG A 311 23.27 13.72 -7.54
N HIS A 312 22.60 12.63 -7.89
CA HIS A 312 21.62 11.96 -7.04
C HIS A 312 21.60 10.47 -7.38
N VAL A 313 21.80 9.62 -6.37
CA VAL A 313 21.61 8.17 -6.46
C VAL A 313 20.83 7.68 -5.26
N GLY A 314 19.81 6.87 -5.50
CA GLY A 314 19.11 6.12 -4.47
C GLY A 314 19.61 4.68 -4.45
N MET A 315 19.61 4.02 -3.29
CA MET A 315 19.94 2.61 -3.20
C MET A 315 19.16 1.93 -2.06
N THR A 316 18.64 0.73 -2.29
CA THR A 316 18.10 -0.10 -1.21
C THR A 316 19.22 -0.77 -0.41
N PHE A 317 19.09 -0.80 0.91
CA PHE A 317 19.97 -1.61 1.74
C PHE A 317 19.59 -3.09 1.59
N PRO A 318 20.58 -4.00 1.68
CA PRO A 318 20.27 -5.41 1.72
C PRO A 318 19.62 -5.76 3.07
N GLY A 319 18.55 -6.54 3.02
CA GLY A 319 17.73 -6.89 4.18
C GLY A 319 16.74 -8.00 3.85
N ALA A 320 15.77 -8.22 4.75
CA ALA A 320 14.77 -9.28 4.59
C ALA A 320 13.86 -9.07 3.36
N ASP A 321 13.46 -7.83 3.08
CA ASP A 321 12.57 -7.49 1.95
C ASP A 321 13.34 -7.35 0.63
N HIS A 322 14.63 -7.01 0.71
CA HIS A 322 15.51 -6.79 -0.42
C HIS A 322 16.82 -7.54 -0.18
N PRO A 323 16.94 -8.82 -0.57
CA PRO A 323 18.15 -9.61 -0.29
C PRO A 323 19.38 -9.07 -1.03
N GLN A 324 19.20 -8.25 -2.06
CA GLN A 324 20.28 -7.64 -2.84
C GLN A 324 20.09 -6.12 -2.89
N PRO A 325 21.19 -5.33 -2.86
CA PRO A 325 21.10 -3.89 -3.04
C PRO A 325 20.74 -3.56 -4.49
N LEU A 326 19.88 -2.56 -4.66
CA LEU A 326 19.47 -2.03 -5.95
C LEU A 326 19.72 -0.52 -5.95
N ALA A 327 20.70 -0.07 -6.73
CA ALA A 327 20.97 1.33 -6.97
C ALA A 327 20.13 1.84 -8.14
N TYR A 328 19.67 3.09 -8.06
CA TYR A 328 18.91 3.74 -9.11
C TYR A 328 19.21 5.23 -9.19
N TRP A 329 19.29 5.76 -10.41
CA TRP A 329 19.55 7.18 -10.68
C TRP A 329 18.85 7.61 -11.96
N GLN A 330 18.85 8.91 -12.22
CA GLN A 330 18.32 9.48 -13.45
C GLN A 330 19.47 9.85 -14.39
N ALA A 331 19.47 9.33 -15.61
CA ALA A 331 20.41 9.69 -16.66
C ALA A 331 20.14 11.11 -17.20
N GLU A 332 21.08 11.65 -17.99
CA GLU A 332 20.96 13.01 -18.54
C GLU A 332 19.73 13.20 -19.45
N ASP A 333 19.26 12.12 -20.08
CA ASP A 333 18.05 12.10 -20.90
C ASP A 333 16.75 12.08 -20.07
N GLY A 334 16.86 12.05 -18.74
CA GLY A 334 15.75 11.96 -17.81
C GLY A 334 15.24 10.53 -17.59
N SER A 335 15.82 9.51 -18.23
CA SER A 335 15.45 8.11 -18.03
C SER A 335 15.99 7.58 -16.72
N TRP A 336 15.23 6.68 -16.07
CA TRP A 336 15.71 5.97 -14.90
C TRP A 336 16.65 4.84 -15.29
N ARG A 337 17.72 4.70 -14.51
CA ARG A 337 18.72 3.65 -14.65
C ARG A 337 18.85 2.91 -13.32
N TYR A 338 19.08 1.61 -13.42
CA TYR A 338 19.16 0.68 -12.31
C TYR A 338 20.44 -0.13 -12.39
N ALA A 339 21.03 -0.41 -11.24
CA ALA A 339 22.20 -1.28 -11.09
C ALA A 339 22.06 -2.17 -9.87
N TRP A 340 22.54 -3.40 -9.98
CA TRP A 340 22.56 -4.40 -8.92
C TRP A 340 23.84 -5.24 -9.04
N PRO A 341 24.20 -6.06 -8.05
CA PRO A 341 25.39 -6.90 -8.13
C PRO A 341 25.39 -7.77 -9.41
N GLY A 342 26.44 -7.63 -10.22
CA GLY A 342 26.56 -8.31 -11.52
C GLY A 342 25.97 -7.57 -12.73
N GLN A 343 25.28 -6.45 -12.54
CA GLN A 343 24.78 -5.59 -13.61
C GLN A 343 24.90 -4.10 -13.21
N THR A 344 26.06 -3.52 -13.47
CA THR A 344 26.35 -2.13 -13.10
C THR A 344 26.35 -1.16 -14.29
N GLY A 345 26.15 -1.68 -15.51
CA GLY A 345 26.09 -0.88 -16.75
C GLY A 345 24.86 0.02 -16.91
N GLY A 346 23.95 0.11 -15.94
CA GLY A 346 22.77 0.99 -15.99
C GLY A 346 21.62 0.43 -16.85
N SER A 347 20.93 -0.58 -16.30
CA SER A 347 19.73 -1.15 -16.89
C SER A 347 18.58 -0.11 -16.93
N PRO A 348 17.77 -0.03 -18.01
CA PRO A 348 16.61 0.84 -18.05
C PRO A 348 15.42 0.33 -17.20
N THR A 349 15.50 -0.91 -16.71
CA THR A 349 14.46 -1.54 -15.87
C THR A 349 15.09 -2.22 -14.66
N PRO A 350 14.43 -2.21 -13.50
CA PRO A 350 14.90 -2.94 -12.33
C PRO A 350 14.79 -4.47 -12.57
N PRO A 351 15.52 -5.29 -11.80
CA PRO A 351 15.47 -6.73 -11.95
C PRO A 351 14.08 -7.27 -11.52
N GLN A 352 13.41 -7.95 -12.47
CA GLN A 352 12.29 -8.88 -12.27
C GLN A 352 11.18 -8.43 -11.30
N THR A 353 10.64 -7.22 -11.50
CA THR A 353 9.46 -6.72 -10.77
C THR A 353 8.18 -6.65 -11.63
N GLY A 354 8.21 -7.18 -12.86
CA GLY A 354 7.16 -6.98 -13.85
C GLY A 354 5.74 -7.31 -13.38
N LEU A 355 5.55 -8.39 -12.62
CA LEU A 355 4.23 -8.75 -12.09
C LEU A 355 3.75 -7.76 -11.01
N ALA A 356 4.60 -7.44 -10.05
CA ALA A 356 4.29 -6.50 -8.97
C ALA A 356 3.98 -5.10 -9.53
N GLU A 357 4.76 -4.67 -10.53
CA GLU A 357 4.55 -3.40 -11.23
C GLU A 357 3.27 -3.39 -12.06
N LEU A 358 2.96 -4.45 -12.81
CA LEU A 358 1.69 -4.52 -13.54
C LEU A 358 0.48 -4.40 -12.60
N VAL A 359 0.50 -5.13 -11.48
CA VAL A 359 -0.59 -5.09 -10.50
C VAL A 359 -0.71 -3.69 -9.90
N ASN A 360 0.42 -3.04 -9.60
CA ASN A 360 0.43 -1.65 -9.13
C ASN A 360 -0.08 -0.66 -10.20
N GLU A 361 0.36 -0.78 -11.44
CA GLU A 361 -0.08 0.02 -12.59
C GLU A 361 -1.60 -0.08 -12.79
N LEU A 362 -2.17 -1.29 -12.68
CA LEU A 362 -3.62 -1.49 -12.72
C LEU A 362 -4.32 -0.73 -11.58
N HIS A 363 -3.75 -0.71 -10.37
CA HIS A 363 -4.30 -0.02 -9.22
C HIS A 363 -4.32 1.51 -9.40
N TYR A 364 -3.17 2.14 -9.69
CA TYR A 364 -3.06 3.61 -9.69
C TYR A 364 -3.34 4.27 -11.05
N SER A 365 -3.33 3.51 -12.16
CA SER A 365 -3.47 4.07 -13.52
C SER A 365 -4.41 3.31 -14.44
N LEU A 366 -5.02 2.20 -13.98
CA LEU A 366 -5.78 1.25 -14.84
C LEU A 366 -4.93 0.59 -15.93
N GLY A 367 -3.60 0.65 -15.83
CA GLY A 367 -2.70 0.20 -16.88
C GLY A 367 -2.61 1.14 -18.08
N LEU A 368 -3.13 2.37 -17.96
CA LEU A 368 -2.95 3.42 -18.95
C LEU A 368 -1.65 4.19 -18.65
N PRO A 369 -1.05 4.88 -19.65
CA PRO A 369 0.06 5.79 -19.42
C PRO A 369 -0.30 6.93 -18.46
N VAL A 370 0.49 8.00 -18.41
CA VAL A 370 0.31 9.17 -17.52
C VAL A 370 -1.15 9.64 -17.35
N ALA A 371 -1.98 9.62 -18.40
CA ALA A 371 -3.40 9.97 -18.33
C ALA A 371 -4.21 9.11 -17.33
N GLY A 372 -3.86 7.83 -17.19
CA GLY A 372 -4.47 6.88 -16.27
C GLY A 372 -4.40 7.32 -14.82
N VAL A 373 -3.28 7.91 -14.41
CA VAL A 373 -3.07 8.43 -13.05
C VAL A 373 -4.10 9.53 -12.76
N TYR A 374 -4.26 10.49 -13.66
CA TYR A 374 -5.26 11.56 -13.48
C TYR A 374 -6.70 11.05 -13.52
N VAL A 375 -6.99 10.09 -14.41
CA VAL A 375 -8.30 9.42 -14.45
C VAL A 375 -8.58 8.75 -13.11
N MET A 376 -7.60 8.05 -12.54
CA MET A 376 -7.76 7.40 -11.25
C MET A 376 -7.96 8.40 -10.11
N GLY A 377 -7.24 9.53 -10.14
CA GLY A 377 -7.44 10.62 -9.18
C GLY A 377 -8.87 11.20 -9.22
N ILE A 378 -9.44 11.40 -10.41
CA ILE A 378 -10.85 11.80 -10.56
C ILE A 378 -11.80 10.71 -10.06
N VAL A 379 -11.50 9.44 -10.36
CA VAL A 379 -12.25 8.29 -9.86
C VAL A 379 -12.24 8.23 -8.33
N SER A 380 -11.12 8.54 -7.68
CA SER A 380 -11.02 8.63 -6.21
C SER A 380 -11.88 9.77 -5.63
N LEU A 381 -11.95 10.94 -6.29
CA LEU A 381 -12.85 12.03 -5.89
C LEU A 381 -14.32 11.63 -6.01
N LEU A 382 -14.70 10.99 -7.13
CA LEU A 382 -16.02 10.43 -7.33
C LEU A 382 -16.33 9.38 -6.25
N TYR A 383 -15.36 8.55 -5.88
CA TYR A 383 -15.54 7.60 -4.81
C TYR A 383 -15.83 8.26 -3.45
N GLY A 384 -15.08 9.31 -3.10
CA GLY A 384 -15.37 10.13 -1.91
C GLY A 384 -16.81 10.65 -1.91
N MET A 385 -17.28 11.17 -3.06
CA MET A 385 -18.68 11.62 -3.24
C MET A 385 -19.69 10.47 -3.06
N ALA A 386 -19.38 9.28 -3.60
CA ALA A 386 -20.22 8.08 -3.43
C ALA A 386 -20.29 7.65 -1.95
N LEU A 387 -19.18 7.70 -1.21
CA LEU A 387 -19.14 7.35 0.22
C LEU A 387 -19.92 8.36 1.07
N LEU A 388 -19.73 9.67 0.84
CA LEU A 388 -20.46 10.72 1.54
C LEU A 388 -21.97 10.62 1.28
N SER A 389 -22.36 10.38 0.03
CA SER A 389 -23.77 10.19 -0.32
C SER A 389 -24.36 8.90 0.24
N GLY A 390 -23.58 7.81 0.25
CA GLY A 390 -23.95 6.54 0.90
C GLY A 390 -24.18 6.70 2.40
N LEU A 391 -23.28 7.43 3.08
CA LEU A 391 -23.42 7.75 4.50
C LEU A 391 -24.72 8.51 4.77
N VAL A 392 -25.04 9.54 3.99
CA VAL A 392 -26.29 10.31 4.16
C VAL A 392 -27.54 9.43 3.97
N ILE A 393 -27.52 8.49 3.01
CA ILE A 393 -28.64 7.57 2.76
C ILE A 393 -28.87 6.63 3.95
N HIS A 394 -27.79 6.10 4.53
CA HIS A 394 -27.88 5.10 5.61
C HIS A 394 -27.88 5.70 7.02
N LEU A 395 -27.52 6.96 7.20
CA LEU A 395 -27.47 7.63 8.50
C LEU A 395 -28.76 7.45 9.34
N PRO A 396 -29.99 7.54 8.78
CA PRO A 396 -31.22 7.31 9.57
C PRO A 396 -31.44 5.86 10.02
N LYS A 397 -30.74 4.88 9.43
CA LYS A 397 -30.95 3.43 9.63
C LYS A 397 -29.65 2.66 9.93
N LEU A 398 -28.53 3.35 10.14
CA LEU A 398 -27.18 2.79 10.12
C LEU A 398 -27.03 1.55 11.04
N LEU A 399 -27.53 1.65 12.27
CA LEU A 399 -27.53 0.58 13.27
C LEU A 399 -28.48 -0.59 12.94
N GLY A 400 -29.62 -0.30 12.32
CA GLY A 400 -30.58 -1.31 11.91
C GLY A 400 -30.06 -2.14 10.73
N ASP A 401 -29.31 -1.49 9.83
CA ASP A 401 -28.74 -2.14 8.65
C ASP A 401 -27.46 -2.94 8.99
N LEU A 402 -26.72 -2.59 10.05
CA LEU A 402 -25.43 -3.18 10.47
C LEU A 402 -25.48 -4.69 10.74
N PHE A 403 -26.59 -5.21 11.28
CA PHE A 403 -26.81 -6.64 11.53
C PHE A 403 -27.96 -7.23 10.71
N ALA A 404 -28.50 -6.47 9.75
CA ALA A 404 -29.66 -6.88 8.97
C ALA A 404 -29.31 -7.73 7.75
N LEU A 405 -28.35 -8.66 7.86
CA LEU A 405 -28.22 -9.70 6.86
C LEU A 405 -29.48 -10.58 6.90
N ARG A 406 -30.29 -10.52 5.84
CA ARG A 406 -31.52 -11.32 5.67
C ARG A 406 -31.39 -12.38 4.57
N PRO A 407 -30.61 -13.45 4.81
CA PRO A 407 -30.58 -14.63 3.94
C PRO A 407 -31.97 -15.25 3.82
N GLY A 408 -32.36 -15.56 2.57
CA GLY A 408 -33.72 -15.99 2.26
C GLY A 408 -33.97 -16.15 0.75
N ARG A 409 -35.24 -16.13 0.33
CA ARG A 409 -35.61 -16.29 -1.09
C ARG A 409 -35.39 -15.01 -1.92
N ASN A 410 -35.30 -13.84 -1.28
CA ASN A 410 -35.09 -12.57 -1.95
C ASN A 410 -33.59 -12.26 -2.09
N LEU A 411 -32.98 -12.74 -3.17
CA LEU A 411 -31.55 -12.54 -3.44
C LEU A 411 -31.18 -11.07 -3.58
N LYS A 412 -32.03 -10.23 -4.19
CA LYS A 412 -31.78 -8.78 -4.30
C LYS A 412 -31.57 -8.15 -2.92
N GLN A 413 -32.45 -8.48 -1.99
CA GLN A 413 -32.40 -7.94 -0.63
C GLN A 413 -31.16 -8.41 0.12
N GLN A 414 -30.73 -9.66 -0.07
CA GLN A 414 -29.47 -10.15 0.51
C GLN A 414 -28.24 -9.42 0.01
N TRP A 415 -28.14 -9.22 -1.31
CA TRP A 415 -27.04 -8.47 -1.90
C TRP A 415 -27.05 -7.01 -1.47
N GLN A 416 -28.23 -6.42 -1.28
CA GLN A 416 -28.36 -5.07 -0.75
C GLN A 416 -27.90 -5.02 0.71
N ASP A 417 -28.35 -5.95 1.54
CA ASP A 417 -27.95 -6.02 2.95
C ASP A 417 -26.43 -6.23 3.07
N ALA A 418 -25.85 -7.10 2.25
CA ALA A 418 -24.39 -7.31 2.21
C ALA A 418 -23.63 -6.04 1.75
N HIS A 419 -24.09 -5.37 0.69
CA HIS A 419 -23.51 -4.11 0.22
C HIS A 419 -23.55 -3.04 1.32
N ASN A 420 -24.68 -2.91 2.01
CA ASN A 420 -24.83 -1.95 3.10
C ASN A 420 -23.92 -2.29 4.29
N VAL A 421 -23.90 -3.54 4.73
CA VAL A 421 -23.09 -3.98 5.88
C VAL A 421 -21.60 -3.79 5.59
N ILE A 422 -21.13 -4.25 4.44
CA ILE A 422 -19.73 -4.07 4.02
C ILE A 422 -19.43 -2.58 3.97
N GLY A 423 -20.23 -1.79 3.23
CA GLY A 423 -19.96 -0.37 3.01
C GLY A 423 -19.99 0.48 4.28
N VAL A 424 -20.88 0.19 5.22
CA VAL A 424 -20.96 0.90 6.51
C VAL A 424 -19.78 0.55 7.40
N LEU A 425 -19.42 -0.73 7.48
CA LEU A 425 -18.32 -1.17 8.34
C LEU A 425 -16.99 -0.66 7.80
N SER A 426 -16.70 -0.85 6.51
CA SER A 426 -15.43 -0.42 5.91
C SER A 426 -15.33 1.09 5.63
N LEU A 427 -16.39 1.88 5.91
CA LEU A 427 -16.47 3.30 5.59
C LEU A 427 -15.24 4.13 6.01
N PRO A 428 -14.70 4.02 7.25
CA PRO A 428 -13.56 4.84 7.65
C PRO A 428 -12.33 4.61 6.76
N PHE A 429 -12.04 3.35 6.44
CA PHE A 429 -10.91 2.95 5.60
C PHE A 429 -11.14 3.32 4.13
N HIS A 430 -12.35 3.09 3.63
CA HIS A 430 -12.70 3.46 2.26
C HIS A 430 -12.68 4.97 2.02
N LEU A 431 -13.09 5.76 3.01
CA LEU A 431 -12.99 7.22 2.95
C LEU A 431 -11.52 7.67 2.95
N MET A 432 -10.70 7.07 3.81
CA MET A 432 -9.26 7.28 3.83
C MET A 432 -8.63 6.96 2.48
N PHE A 433 -8.94 5.81 1.86
CA PHE A 433 -8.45 5.45 0.52
C PHE A 433 -8.93 6.41 -0.58
N ALA A 434 -10.17 6.90 -0.50
CA ALA A 434 -10.68 7.88 -1.45
C ALA A 434 -9.89 9.20 -1.40
N VAL A 435 -9.63 9.71 -0.19
CA VAL A 435 -8.88 10.97 0.02
C VAL A 435 -7.42 10.81 -0.37
N THR A 436 -6.76 9.76 0.14
CA THR A 436 -5.34 9.49 -0.10
C THR A 436 -5.08 9.13 -1.57
N GLY A 437 -5.95 8.34 -2.20
CA GLY A 437 -5.85 8.02 -3.63
C GLY A 437 -5.97 9.28 -4.50
N ALA A 438 -6.91 10.18 -4.19
CA ALA A 438 -7.02 11.47 -4.88
C ALA A 438 -5.77 12.34 -4.67
N LEU A 439 -5.27 12.41 -3.43
CA LEU A 439 -4.06 13.15 -3.08
C LEU A 439 -2.84 12.65 -3.88
N LEU A 440 -2.61 11.34 -3.93
CA LEU A 440 -1.46 10.73 -4.61
C LEU A 440 -1.57 10.86 -6.14
N CYS A 441 -2.73 10.55 -6.71
CA CYS A 441 -2.93 10.55 -8.16
C CYS A 441 -3.03 11.97 -8.77
N LEU A 442 -3.43 12.97 -8.00
CA LEU A 442 -3.57 14.35 -8.49
C LEU A 442 -2.43 15.25 -8.01
N VAL A 443 -1.32 14.72 -7.47
CA VAL A 443 -0.27 15.53 -6.82
C VAL A 443 0.26 16.64 -7.74
N PHE A 444 0.53 16.34 -9.02
CA PHE A 444 1.01 17.34 -9.99
C PHE A 444 -0.04 18.40 -10.31
N MET A 445 -1.31 18.01 -10.43
CA MET A 445 -2.41 18.95 -10.67
C MET A 445 -2.63 19.85 -9.46
N GLN A 446 -2.54 19.29 -8.24
CA GLN A 446 -2.58 20.06 -7.00
C GLN A 446 -1.41 21.05 -6.99
N MET A 447 -0.18 20.62 -7.24
CA MET A 447 0.97 21.52 -7.27
C MET A 447 0.83 22.61 -8.35
N ALA A 448 0.31 22.29 -9.53
CA ALA A 448 0.06 23.28 -10.58
C ALA A 448 -0.93 24.38 -10.14
N VAL A 449 -1.93 24.02 -9.32
CA VAL A 449 -2.92 24.95 -8.77
C VAL A 449 -2.38 25.69 -7.54
N LEU A 450 -1.71 25.00 -6.62
CA LEU A 450 -1.19 25.58 -5.38
C LEU A 450 0.02 26.48 -5.62
N ASN A 451 0.80 26.23 -6.67
CA ASN A 451 2.01 27.02 -6.96
C ASN A 451 1.73 28.53 -7.10
N PRO A 452 0.77 28.99 -7.93
CA PRO A 452 0.43 30.41 -8.00
C PRO A 452 -0.43 30.89 -6.82
N LEU A 453 -1.22 30.02 -6.17
CA LEU A 453 -2.18 30.42 -5.14
C LEU A 453 -1.60 30.51 -3.72
N ILE A 454 -0.61 29.67 -3.42
CA ILE A 454 -0.03 29.51 -2.08
C ILE A 454 1.47 29.76 -2.09
N TYR A 455 2.17 29.26 -3.11
CA TYR A 455 3.64 29.30 -3.15
C TYR A 455 4.22 30.49 -3.91
N ASP A 456 3.40 31.43 -4.41
CA ASP A 456 3.82 32.60 -5.20
C ASP A 456 4.77 32.25 -6.38
N GLY A 457 4.54 31.09 -7.02
CA GLY A 457 5.40 30.60 -8.11
C GLY A 457 6.70 29.92 -7.65
N LYS A 458 6.92 29.76 -6.34
CA LYS A 458 8.14 29.22 -5.72
C LYS A 458 8.01 27.76 -5.24
N ALA A 459 7.00 27.00 -5.70
CA ALA A 459 6.82 25.61 -5.29
C ALA A 459 8.07 24.75 -5.54
N LEU A 460 8.81 25.01 -6.63
CA LEU A 460 10.07 24.32 -6.94
C LEU A 460 11.15 24.46 -5.86
N GLN A 461 11.12 25.54 -5.07
CA GLN A 461 12.06 25.77 -3.97
C GLN A 461 11.50 25.23 -2.64
N ALA A 462 10.19 25.30 -2.46
CA ALA A 462 9.51 24.95 -1.21
C ALA A 462 9.22 23.46 -1.06
N VAL A 463 8.98 22.73 -2.16
CA VAL A 463 8.56 21.32 -2.14
C VAL A 463 9.70 20.40 -1.65
N PRO A 464 10.94 20.48 -2.17
CA PRO A 464 12.03 19.65 -1.64
C PRO A 464 12.26 19.88 -0.15
N THR A 465 12.28 21.15 0.30
CA THR A 465 12.41 21.48 1.73
C THR A 465 11.25 21.00 2.61
N ALA A 466 10.08 20.75 2.03
CA ALA A 466 8.90 20.30 2.75
C ALA A 466 8.71 18.76 2.73
N MET A 467 9.47 18.05 1.90
CA MET A 467 9.30 16.61 1.66
C MET A 467 10.56 15.77 1.83
N ASP A 468 11.75 16.34 1.58
CA ASP A 468 13.02 15.68 1.85
C ASP A 468 13.52 16.05 3.26
N THR A 469 14.21 15.10 3.89
CA THR A 469 14.84 15.33 5.19
C THR A 469 16.20 15.99 5.00
N ALA A 470 16.95 15.61 3.98
CA ALA A 470 18.24 16.22 3.68
C ALA A 470 18.08 17.67 3.18
N PRO A 471 18.85 18.63 3.71
CA PRO A 471 18.85 19.99 3.17
C PRO A 471 19.47 20.00 1.78
N LEU A 472 18.90 20.79 0.87
CA LEU A 472 19.45 21.02 -0.45
C LEU A 472 20.79 21.77 -0.32
N ARG A 473 21.91 21.11 -0.63
CA ARG A 473 23.25 21.71 -0.66
C ARG A 473 23.78 21.71 -2.09
N GLU A 474 24.18 22.87 -2.58
CA GLU A 474 24.88 22.95 -3.86
C GLU A 474 26.26 22.28 -3.72
N ALA A 475 26.71 21.61 -4.79
CA ALA A 475 28.04 21.03 -4.86
C ALA A 475 29.10 22.13 -4.66
N SER A 476 30.06 21.87 -3.78
CA SER A 476 31.17 22.79 -3.52
C SER A 476 32.20 22.81 -4.66
N GLY A 477 32.23 21.76 -5.47
CA GLY A 477 33.26 21.51 -6.48
C GLY A 477 34.57 20.99 -5.89
N ILE A 478 34.62 20.77 -4.57
CA ILE A 478 35.81 20.29 -3.86
C ILE A 478 35.67 18.78 -3.69
N PRO A 479 36.59 17.97 -4.26
CA PRO A 479 36.57 16.53 -4.06
C PRO A 479 36.73 16.17 -2.58
N ALA A 480 35.92 15.25 -2.10
CA ALA A 480 36.03 14.66 -0.76
C ALA A 480 36.06 13.13 -0.84
N ALA A 481 36.54 12.50 0.23
CA ALA A 481 36.58 11.05 0.29
C ALA A 481 35.15 10.46 0.23
N PRO A 482 34.94 9.35 -0.50
CA PRO A 482 33.66 8.65 -0.45
C PRO A 482 33.42 8.14 0.98
N GLY A 483 32.26 8.46 1.56
CA GLY A 483 31.93 8.04 2.91
C GLY A 483 31.69 6.53 3.00
N SER A 484 32.01 5.96 4.16
CA SER A 484 31.75 4.54 4.46
C SER A 484 30.27 4.33 4.80
N LEU A 485 29.56 3.58 3.97
CA LEU A 485 28.16 3.21 4.23
C LEU A 485 27.99 2.49 5.56
N ARG A 486 28.97 1.67 5.96
CA ARG A 486 28.95 0.98 7.25
C ARG A 486 28.96 1.97 8.42
N GLU A 487 29.81 2.99 8.34
CA GLU A 487 29.91 4.02 9.38
C GLU A 487 28.69 4.92 9.40
N LEU A 488 28.21 5.35 8.23
CA LEU A 488 27.01 6.18 8.09
C LEU A 488 25.74 5.44 8.55
N HIS A 489 25.64 4.15 8.22
CA HIS A 489 24.58 3.27 8.71
C HIS A 489 24.62 3.14 10.23
N ALA A 490 25.79 2.85 10.82
CA ALA A 490 25.96 2.78 12.27
C ALA A 490 25.63 4.13 12.95
N ARG A 491 26.03 5.24 12.33
CA ARG A 491 25.73 6.60 12.82
C ARG A 491 24.24 6.90 12.80
N ALA A 492 23.52 6.51 11.74
CA ALA A 492 22.07 6.67 11.67
C ALA A 492 21.36 5.88 12.80
N LEU A 493 21.79 4.64 13.07
CA LEU A 493 21.27 3.85 14.19
C LEU A 493 21.54 4.50 15.55
N GLU A 494 22.74 5.06 15.75
CA GLU A 494 23.11 5.76 16.98
C GLU A 494 22.22 7.00 17.20
N VAL A 495 22.01 7.80 16.15
CA VAL A 495 21.15 8.99 16.18
C VAL A 495 19.70 8.60 16.47
N ALA A 496 19.20 7.54 15.85
CA ALA A 496 17.85 7.05 16.12
C ALA A 496 17.65 6.67 17.60
N ARG A 497 18.60 5.90 18.16
CA ARG A 497 18.58 5.52 19.59
C ARG A 497 18.64 6.75 20.50
N ALA A 498 19.51 7.71 20.18
CA ALA A 498 19.63 8.96 20.93
C ALA A 498 18.34 9.81 20.91
N GLN A 499 17.55 9.72 19.84
CA GLN A 499 16.24 10.38 19.72
C GLN A 499 15.07 9.55 20.26
N GLY A 500 15.34 8.41 20.93
CA GLY A 500 14.33 7.58 21.57
C GLY A 500 13.69 6.54 20.67
N VAL A 501 14.25 6.29 19.48
CA VAL A 501 13.79 5.25 18.54
C VAL A 501 14.76 4.07 18.60
N ALA A 502 14.41 3.05 19.40
CA ALA A 502 15.28 1.90 19.65
C ALA A 502 15.38 0.92 18.46
N ASN A 503 14.27 0.76 17.71
CA ASN A 503 14.11 -0.26 16.66
C ASN A 503 14.06 0.37 15.27
N PHE A 504 15.05 1.21 14.93
CA PHE A 504 15.17 1.80 13.61
C PHE A 504 15.96 0.87 12.70
N GLU A 505 15.36 0.43 11.60
CA GLU A 505 15.95 -0.45 10.60
C GLU A 505 16.10 0.29 9.26
N PRO A 506 17.33 0.69 8.86
CA PRO A 506 17.58 1.31 7.56
C PRO A 506 17.14 0.43 6.39
N ALA A 507 16.35 0.99 5.47
CA ALA A 507 15.78 0.27 4.33
C ALA A 507 16.33 0.78 2.99
N TYR A 508 16.55 2.08 2.88
CA TYR A 508 17.15 2.68 1.68
C TYR A 508 17.92 3.96 2.01
N LEU A 509 18.75 4.40 1.08
CA LEU A 509 19.49 5.65 1.14
C LEU A 509 19.26 6.49 -0.12
N LYS A 510 19.39 7.80 0.02
CA LYS A 510 19.59 8.74 -1.08
C LYS A 510 20.91 9.47 -0.83
N LEU A 511 21.80 9.46 -1.80
CA LEU A 511 23.06 10.20 -1.80
C LEU A 511 22.96 11.34 -2.82
N ALA A 512 23.30 12.55 -2.39
CA ALA A 512 23.47 13.72 -3.26
C ALA A 512 24.91 14.20 -3.23
N ASN A 513 25.39 14.74 -4.36
CA ASN A 513 26.75 15.23 -4.56
C ASN A 513 27.86 14.21 -4.19
N GLY A 514 27.71 12.95 -4.59
CA GLY A 514 28.68 11.88 -4.31
C GLY A 514 30.10 12.22 -4.76
N GLY A 515 31.05 12.19 -3.81
CA GLY A 515 32.47 12.54 -4.03
C GLY A 515 32.80 14.03 -3.87
N ASP A 516 31.85 14.87 -3.44
CA ASP A 516 32.04 16.30 -3.13
C ASP A 516 32.06 16.56 -1.62
N ALA A 517 32.72 17.62 -1.16
CA ALA A 517 32.73 18.03 0.27
C ALA A 517 31.34 18.42 0.80
N ASN A 518 30.38 18.74 -0.07
CA ASN A 518 28.97 18.96 0.27
C ASN A 518 28.10 17.71 0.04
N ALA A 519 28.70 16.51 -0.04
CA ALA A 519 27.95 15.27 -0.13
C ALA A 519 27.03 15.07 1.08
N THR A 520 25.77 14.73 0.80
CA THR A 520 24.77 14.42 1.82
C THR A 520 24.16 13.07 1.57
N ILE A 521 23.92 12.33 2.65
CA ILE A 521 23.23 11.05 2.61
C ILE A 521 21.98 11.12 3.49
N GLU A 522 20.84 10.78 2.93
CA GLU A 522 19.59 10.57 3.65
C GLU A 522 19.38 9.07 3.80
N ILE A 523 19.46 8.55 5.03
CA ILE A 523 19.15 7.16 5.33
C ILE A 523 17.72 7.11 5.84
N THR A 524 16.86 6.38 5.11
CA THR A 524 15.47 6.14 5.49
C THR A 524 15.28 4.70 5.90
N GLY A 525 14.53 4.51 6.97
CA GLY A 525 14.27 3.21 7.56
C GLY A 525 12.92 3.15 8.24
N GLU A 526 12.60 1.97 8.76
CA GLU A 526 11.36 1.75 9.50
C GLU A 526 11.62 1.70 11.00
N ALA A 527 10.69 2.29 11.76
CA ALA A 527 10.64 2.22 13.20
C ALA A 527 9.30 1.60 13.62
N SER A 528 9.35 0.38 14.14
CA SER A 528 8.19 -0.39 14.56
C SER A 528 7.46 0.25 15.76
N GLY A 529 6.14 0.00 15.88
CA GLY A 529 5.31 0.47 17.00
C GLY A 529 4.74 1.89 16.90
N THR A 530 4.85 2.54 15.73
CA THR A 530 4.34 3.92 15.51
C THR A 530 3.44 4.04 14.28
N LEU A 531 2.56 5.05 14.23
CA LEU A 531 1.80 5.40 13.03
C LEU A 531 2.71 6.21 12.10
N GLY A 532 3.05 5.65 10.93
CA GLY A 532 4.10 6.19 10.09
C GLY A 532 5.48 5.71 10.56
N PRO A 533 5.83 4.43 10.32
CA PRO A 533 7.10 3.87 10.77
C PRO A 533 8.31 4.47 10.02
N LEU A 534 8.10 5.01 8.82
CA LEU A 534 9.17 5.57 7.99
C LEU A 534 9.83 6.79 8.62
N GLY A 535 11.06 6.64 9.10
CA GLY A 535 11.89 7.72 9.62
C GLY A 535 13.10 7.95 8.71
N ALA A 536 13.58 9.19 8.65
CA ALA A 536 14.76 9.55 7.87
C ALA A 536 15.76 10.35 8.69
N ILE A 537 17.05 10.11 8.43
CA ILE A 537 18.18 10.80 9.06
C ILE A 537 19.10 11.26 7.93
N ALA A 538 19.33 12.57 7.84
CA ALA A 538 20.25 13.17 6.90
C ALA A 538 21.59 13.44 7.57
N LEU A 539 22.67 12.96 6.97
CA LEU A 539 24.04 13.09 7.43
C LEU A 539 24.90 13.79 6.38
N ASP A 540 25.89 14.53 6.85
CA ASP A 540 27.03 14.93 6.06
C ASP A 540 27.93 13.71 5.84
N VAL A 541 28.30 13.42 4.59
CA VAL A 541 28.98 12.16 4.23
C VAL A 541 30.41 12.11 4.75
N GLU A 542 31.12 13.24 4.78
CA GLU A 542 32.52 13.31 5.21
C GLU A 542 32.63 13.27 6.74
N SER A 543 31.83 14.08 7.44
CA SER A 543 31.94 14.24 8.89
C SER A 543 31.02 13.34 9.72
N GLY A 544 30.02 12.70 9.10
CA GLY A 544 28.97 11.97 9.82
C GLY A 544 28.07 12.87 10.69
N ARG A 545 28.17 14.20 10.53
CA ARG A 545 27.38 15.18 11.29
C ARG A 545 25.92 15.10 10.86
N VAL A 546 25.02 15.08 11.84
CA VAL A 546 23.57 15.13 11.58
C VAL A 546 23.20 16.50 11.01
N LEU A 547 22.61 16.50 9.83
CA LEU A 547 22.09 17.69 9.17
C LEU A 547 20.62 17.91 9.53
N ALA A 548 19.83 16.84 9.52
CA ALA A 548 18.41 16.86 9.84
C ALA A 548 17.91 15.44 10.17
N SER A 549 16.76 15.34 10.85
CA SER A 549 16.12 14.07 11.17
C SER A 549 14.60 14.22 11.23
N GLN A 550 13.88 13.29 10.63
CA GLN A 550 12.41 13.21 10.61
C GLN A 550 11.96 11.84 11.14
N LEU A 551 12.41 11.51 12.35
CA LEU A 551 12.06 10.26 13.04
C LEU A 551 10.67 10.34 13.68
N PRO A 552 9.97 9.20 13.88
CA PRO A 552 8.70 9.18 14.58
C PRO A 552 8.76 9.91 15.92
N GLY A 553 7.74 10.73 16.21
CA GLY A 553 7.68 11.56 17.42
C GLY A 553 8.43 12.88 17.36
N GLN A 554 9.35 13.06 16.39
CA GLN A 554 10.13 14.29 16.20
C GLN A 554 9.86 14.99 14.86
N ARG A 555 8.88 14.51 14.08
CA ARG A 555 8.54 15.08 12.77
C ARG A 555 7.93 16.47 12.89
N ASP A 556 8.21 17.33 11.91
CA ASP A 556 7.37 18.50 11.68
C ASP A 556 5.98 18.11 11.14
N ALA A 557 5.06 19.07 11.11
CA ALA A 557 3.67 18.82 10.74
C ALA A 557 3.50 18.30 9.29
N ASN A 558 4.35 18.75 8.36
CA ASN A 558 4.27 18.34 6.97
C ASN A 558 4.72 16.88 6.81
N HIS A 559 5.89 16.56 7.37
CA HIS A 559 6.43 15.21 7.36
C HIS A 559 5.54 14.23 8.15
N ALA A 560 4.94 14.66 9.26
CA ALA A 560 3.99 13.86 10.02
C ALA A 560 2.73 13.54 9.20
N THR A 561 2.16 14.54 8.52
CA THR A 561 0.95 14.37 7.71
C THR A 561 1.20 13.49 6.50
N LEU A 562 2.30 13.74 5.79
CA LEU A 562 2.71 12.95 4.62
C LEU A 562 2.99 11.50 5.02
N SER A 563 3.81 11.30 6.07
CA SER A 563 4.13 9.96 6.59
C SER A 563 2.86 9.19 7.01
N ALA A 564 1.92 9.85 7.68
CA ALA A 564 0.65 9.23 8.05
C ALA A 564 -0.21 8.89 6.84
N ALA A 565 -0.35 9.79 5.87
CA ALA A 565 -1.14 9.54 4.65
C ALA A 565 -0.57 8.37 3.83
N TYR A 566 0.76 8.27 3.73
CA TYR A 566 1.44 7.14 3.08
C TYR A 566 1.22 5.86 3.86
N ALA A 567 1.60 5.81 5.14
CA ALA A 567 1.46 4.60 5.95
C ALA A 567 0.01 4.07 5.94
N LEU A 568 -0.96 4.97 6.07
CA LEU A 568 -2.38 4.63 6.03
C LEU A 568 -2.85 4.15 4.65
N HIS A 569 -2.38 4.71 3.53
CA HIS A 569 -2.80 4.25 2.21
C HIS A 569 -2.16 2.89 1.85
N PHE A 570 -0.86 2.75 2.08
CA PHE A 570 -0.09 1.57 1.69
C PHE A 570 -0.21 0.41 2.68
N GLY A 571 -0.78 0.64 3.87
CA GLY A 571 -0.88 -0.39 4.91
C GLY A 571 0.47 -0.75 5.53
N GLU A 572 1.49 0.09 5.34
CA GLU A 572 2.85 -0.07 5.85
C GLU A 572 2.94 0.38 7.32
N PHE A 573 2.17 -0.27 8.19
CA PHE A 573 2.24 -0.09 9.63
C PHE A 573 1.69 -1.33 10.35
N GLY A 574 2.16 -1.54 11.58
CA GLY A 574 1.83 -2.75 12.33
C GLY A 574 2.54 -3.98 11.78
N ASN A 575 1.96 -5.16 12.01
CA ASN A 575 2.53 -6.44 11.57
C ASN A 575 1.71 -7.04 10.42
N GLY A 576 2.07 -8.25 9.99
CA GLY A 576 1.37 -8.94 8.90
C GLY A 576 -0.14 -9.11 9.07
N VAL A 577 -0.69 -9.02 10.30
CA VAL A 577 -2.15 -9.03 10.51
C VAL A 577 -2.81 -7.81 9.85
N VAL A 578 -2.20 -6.63 9.95
CA VAL A 578 -2.73 -5.40 9.34
C VAL A 578 -2.81 -5.54 7.82
N VAL A 579 -1.79 -6.13 7.21
CA VAL A 579 -1.75 -6.44 5.76
C VAL A 579 -2.94 -7.30 5.35
N TRP A 580 -3.24 -8.37 6.09
CA TRP A 580 -4.41 -9.22 5.80
C TRP A 580 -5.75 -8.51 6.02
N LEU A 581 -5.86 -7.63 7.03
CA LEU A 581 -7.06 -6.83 7.23
C LEU A 581 -7.28 -5.84 6.07
N TYR A 582 -6.21 -5.19 5.62
CA TYR A 582 -6.21 -4.31 4.45
C TYR A 582 -6.57 -5.08 3.18
N PHE A 583 -6.06 -6.29 3.02
CA PHE A 583 -6.40 -7.17 1.90
C PHE A 583 -7.90 -7.47 1.85
N LEU A 584 -8.49 -7.84 3.00
CA LEU A 584 -9.92 -8.11 3.11
C LEU A 584 -10.78 -6.84 2.90
N LEU A 585 -10.32 -5.68 3.38
CA LEU A 585 -10.97 -4.39 3.12
C LEU A 585 -10.89 -3.99 1.63
N GLY A 586 -9.77 -4.29 0.98
CA GLY A 586 -9.55 -4.13 -0.45
C GLY A 586 -10.55 -4.97 -1.26
N LEU A 587 -10.61 -6.28 -0.98
CA LEU A 587 -11.60 -7.18 -1.58
C LEU A 587 -13.04 -6.77 -1.26
N GLY A 588 -13.31 -6.28 -0.05
CA GLY A 588 -14.59 -5.70 0.34
C GLY A 588 -14.97 -4.50 -0.51
N GLY A 589 -14.02 -3.63 -0.83
CA GLY A 589 -14.20 -2.53 -1.78
C GLY A 589 -14.56 -3.03 -3.17
N ALA A 590 -13.80 -3.98 -3.73
CA ALA A 590 -14.10 -4.59 -5.02
C ALA A 590 -15.51 -5.21 -5.05
N PHE A 591 -15.92 -5.87 -3.95
CA PHE A 591 -17.29 -6.38 -3.79
C PHE A 591 -18.34 -5.27 -3.84
N LEU A 592 -18.13 -4.10 -3.23
CA LEU A 592 -19.11 -3.01 -3.22
C LEU A 592 -19.45 -2.53 -4.63
N PHE A 593 -18.44 -2.36 -5.49
CA PHE A 593 -18.69 -1.90 -6.87
C PHE A 593 -19.35 -2.99 -7.71
N TYR A 594 -18.88 -4.23 -7.58
CA TYR A 594 -19.50 -5.36 -8.26
C TYR A 594 -20.97 -5.54 -7.84
N SER A 595 -21.24 -5.57 -6.53
CA SER A 595 -22.59 -5.71 -5.98
C SER A 595 -23.49 -4.52 -6.29
N GLY A 596 -22.96 -3.29 -6.29
CA GLY A 596 -23.70 -2.08 -6.68
C GLY A 596 -24.23 -2.17 -8.12
N ASN A 597 -23.41 -2.64 -9.05
CA ASN A 597 -23.82 -2.87 -10.44
C ASN A 597 -24.93 -3.93 -10.52
N LEU A 598 -24.80 -5.05 -9.80
CA LEU A 598 -25.82 -6.09 -9.75
C LEU A 598 -27.14 -5.58 -9.17
N LEU A 599 -27.08 -4.76 -8.11
CA LEU A 599 -28.26 -4.15 -7.49
C LEU A 599 -28.94 -3.15 -8.42
N TRP A 600 -28.17 -2.37 -9.17
CA TRP A 600 -28.72 -1.47 -10.19
C TRP A 600 -29.48 -2.24 -11.26
N ILE A 601 -28.89 -3.31 -11.81
CA ILE A 601 -29.51 -4.19 -12.82
C ILE A 601 -30.81 -4.80 -12.26
N GLU A 602 -30.74 -5.37 -11.06
CA GLU A 602 -31.85 -6.09 -10.44
C GLU A 602 -32.97 -5.15 -9.94
N SER A 603 -32.64 -3.91 -9.58
CA SER A 603 -33.63 -2.89 -9.23
C SER A 603 -34.48 -2.42 -10.41
N ARG A 604 -33.95 -2.51 -11.63
CA ARG A 604 -34.59 -2.09 -12.88
C ARG A 604 -35.12 -3.25 -13.72
N ARG A 605 -35.11 -4.47 -13.14
CA ARG A 605 -35.62 -5.68 -13.79
C ARG A 605 -37.10 -5.55 -14.13
N LYS A 606 -37.46 -5.84 -15.38
CA LYS A 606 -38.85 -5.96 -15.80
C LYS A 606 -39.40 -7.33 -15.40
N ARG A 607 -40.01 -7.41 -14.23
CA ARG A 607 -40.44 -8.68 -13.61
C ARG A 607 -41.49 -9.50 -14.37
N ARG A 608 -42.20 -8.88 -15.32
CA ARG A 608 -43.26 -9.52 -16.11
C ARG A 608 -42.90 -9.69 -17.58
N GLN A 609 -41.66 -9.37 -17.97
CA GLN A 609 -41.21 -9.43 -19.36
C GLN A 609 -39.90 -10.23 -19.43
N PRO A 610 -39.78 -11.23 -20.31
CA PRO A 610 -38.53 -11.97 -20.48
C PRO A 610 -37.44 -11.06 -21.07
N GLN A 611 -37.81 -10.17 -21.99
CA GLN A 611 -36.90 -9.20 -22.58
C GLN A 611 -36.61 -8.04 -21.62
N GLN A 612 -35.34 -7.94 -21.21
CA GLN A 612 -34.84 -6.85 -20.37
C GLN A 612 -34.34 -5.68 -21.22
N SER A 613 -34.14 -4.51 -20.61
CA SER A 613 -33.66 -3.33 -21.34
C SER A 613 -32.23 -3.54 -21.85
N ARG A 614 -31.90 -2.95 -23.02
CA ARG A 614 -30.54 -2.99 -23.58
C ARG A 614 -29.50 -2.46 -22.59
N ALA A 615 -29.84 -1.42 -21.83
CA ALA A 615 -28.98 -0.88 -20.78
C ALA A 615 -28.68 -1.91 -19.67
N ALA A 616 -29.70 -2.65 -19.19
CA ALA A 616 -29.49 -3.69 -18.17
C ALA A 616 -28.66 -4.86 -18.69
N VAL A 617 -28.88 -5.29 -19.93
CA VAL A 617 -28.10 -6.37 -20.56
C VAL A 617 -26.65 -5.93 -20.79
N ASN A 618 -26.43 -4.74 -21.34
CA ASN A 618 -25.08 -4.23 -21.60
C ASN A 618 -24.32 -4.00 -20.29
N MET A 619 -24.98 -3.46 -19.26
CA MET A 619 -24.36 -3.31 -17.94
C MET A 619 -24.00 -4.67 -17.33
N ALA A 620 -24.85 -5.68 -17.48
CA ALA A 620 -24.55 -7.03 -17.01
C ALA A 620 -23.34 -7.63 -17.75
N ARG A 621 -23.27 -7.47 -19.07
CA ARG A 621 -22.13 -7.91 -19.89
C ARG A 621 -20.84 -7.18 -19.52
N ALA A 622 -20.88 -5.86 -19.37
CA ALA A 622 -19.74 -5.06 -18.97
C ALA A 622 -19.27 -5.42 -17.55
N THR A 623 -20.19 -5.59 -16.60
CA THR A 623 -19.86 -6.00 -15.22
C THR A 623 -19.18 -7.37 -15.20
N VAL A 624 -19.68 -8.33 -15.97
CA VAL A 624 -19.08 -9.66 -16.06
C VAL A 624 -17.72 -9.60 -16.77
N GLY A 625 -17.66 -8.97 -17.94
CA GLY A 625 -16.45 -8.92 -18.78
C GLY A 625 -15.32 -8.11 -18.17
N VAL A 626 -15.62 -6.96 -17.56
CA VAL A 626 -14.61 -6.09 -16.96
C VAL A 626 -14.19 -6.63 -15.59
N CYS A 627 -15.11 -6.90 -14.67
CA CYS A 627 -14.76 -7.28 -13.31
C CYS A 627 -14.25 -8.72 -13.21
N ILE A 628 -15.01 -9.70 -13.71
CA ILE A 628 -14.57 -11.11 -13.65
C ILE A 628 -13.42 -11.33 -14.65
N GLY A 629 -13.46 -10.67 -15.81
CA GLY A 629 -12.35 -10.73 -16.77
C GLY A 629 -11.05 -10.17 -16.22
N LEU A 630 -11.06 -9.14 -15.36
CA LEU A 630 -9.86 -8.67 -14.68
C LEU A 630 -9.28 -9.75 -13.75
N CYS A 631 -10.13 -10.45 -12.98
CA CYS A 631 -9.69 -11.57 -12.15
C CYS A 631 -8.99 -12.65 -13.02
N VAL A 632 -9.56 -13.00 -14.18
CA VAL A 632 -8.94 -13.95 -15.11
C VAL A 632 -7.60 -13.42 -15.62
N ALA A 633 -7.56 -12.16 -16.06
CA ALA A 633 -6.39 -11.53 -16.65
C ALA A 633 -5.20 -11.47 -15.70
N ILE A 634 -5.42 -11.06 -14.45
CA ILE A 634 -4.38 -11.04 -13.42
C ILE A 634 -3.90 -12.47 -13.13
N SER A 635 -4.79 -13.45 -12.96
CA SER A 635 -4.36 -14.83 -12.74
C SER A 635 -3.56 -15.42 -13.91
N VAL A 636 -3.90 -15.05 -15.15
CA VAL A 636 -3.11 -15.40 -16.34
C VAL A 636 -1.75 -14.68 -16.32
N ALA A 637 -1.68 -13.44 -15.87
CA ALA A 637 -0.41 -12.71 -15.72
C ALA A 637 0.54 -13.39 -14.72
N PHE A 638 0.03 -13.92 -13.60
CA PHE A 638 0.82 -14.72 -12.65
C PHE A 638 1.41 -15.97 -13.31
N VAL A 639 0.61 -16.73 -14.05
CA VAL A 639 1.09 -17.92 -14.78
C VAL A 639 2.09 -17.53 -15.88
N ALA A 640 1.80 -16.46 -16.62
CA ALA A 640 2.66 -15.96 -17.67
C ALA A 640 4.02 -15.50 -17.13
N ALA A 641 4.06 -14.88 -15.95
CA ALA A 641 5.30 -14.48 -15.30
C ALA A 641 6.24 -15.68 -15.13
N LEU A 642 5.76 -16.77 -14.54
CA LEU A 642 6.57 -17.98 -14.31
C LEU A 642 7.00 -18.67 -15.61
N VAL A 643 6.12 -18.73 -16.61
CA VAL A 643 6.44 -19.35 -17.90
C VAL A 643 7.49 -18.53 -18.64
N LEU A 644 7.30 -17.21 -18.74
CA LEU A 644 8.19 -16.30 -19.45
C LEU A 644 9.55 -16.21 -18.75
N GLU A 645 9.60 -16.29 -17.43
CA GLU A 645 10.86 -16.29 -16.67
C GLU A 645 11.76 -17.45 -17.08
N ARG A 646 11.16 -18.57 -17.49
CA ARG A 646 11.88 -19.75 -17.94
C ARG A 646 12.21 -19.73 -19.44
N VAL A 647 11.29 -19.26 -20.29
CA VAL A 647 11.42 -19.39 -21.75
C VAL A 647 11.97 -18.14 -22.45
N ALA A 648 11.73 -16.96 -21.88
CA ALA A 648 12.13 -15.67 -22.45
C ALA A 648 12.34 -14.60 -21.36
N PRO A 649 13.33 -14.76 -20.44
CA PRO A 649 13.56 -13.84 -19.31
C PRO A 649 13.63 -12.36 -19.73
N ALA A 650 14.29 -12.08 -20.85
CA ALA A 650 14.46 -10.71 -21.36
C ALA A 650 13.14 -10.04 -21.81
N GLN A 651 12.06 -10.79 -21.98
CA GLN A 651 10.75 -10.31 -22.46
C GLN A 651 9.64 -10.48 -21.42
N VAL A 652 9.98 -10.91 -20.19
CA VAL A 652 9.01 -11.22 -19.13
C VAL A 652 8.07 -10.05 -18.88
N ASP A 653 8.60 -8.86 -18.58
CA ASP A 653 7.79 -7.69 -18.22
C ASP A 653 6.83 -7.27 -19.34
N HIS A 654 7.26 -7.37 -20.59
CA HIS A 654 6.41 -7.04 -21.73
C HIS A 654 5.36 -8.14 -21.96
N GLY A 655 5.77 -9.40 -21.87
CA GLY A 655 4.90 -10.56 -22.08
C GLY A 655 3.82 -10.70 -21.02
N ILE A 656 4.13 -10.41 -19.74
CA ILE A 656 3.15 -10.39 -18.64
C ILE A 656 2.06 -9.34 -18.94
N ARG A 657 2.45 -8.12 -19.33
CA ARG A 657 1.49 -7.06 -19.69
C ARG A 657 0.60 -7.46 -20.86
N TRP A 658 1.17 -7.99 -21.93
CA TRP A 658 0.40 -8.49 -23.07
C TRP A 658 -0.56 -9.62 -22.67
N ALA A 659 -0.08 -10.59 -21.91
CA ALA A 659 -0.90 -11.70 -21.42
C ALA A 659 -2.10 -11.17 -20.60
N CYS A 660 -1.88 -10.19 -19.72
CA CYS A 660 -2.93 -9.55 -18.95
C CYS A 660 -3.94 -8.82 -19.84
N PHE A 661 -3.51 -7.82 -20.63
CA PHE A 661 -4.44 -6.96 -21.37
C PHE A 661 -5.15 -7.69 -22.52
N VAL A 662 -4.50 -8.63 -23.21
CA VAL A 662 -5.16 -9.45 -24.25
C VAL A 662 -6.18 -10.37 -23.64
N THR A 663 -5.85 -11.03 -22.51
CA THR A 663 -6.82 -11.87 -21.80
C THR A 663 -8.00 -11.04 -21.32
N TRP A 664 -7.74 -9.85 -20.78
CA TRP A 664 -8.81 -8.98 -20.30
C TRP A 664 -9.73 -8.52 -21.43
N ALA A 665 -9.16 -8.10 -22.57
CA ALA A 665 -9.90 -7.72 -23.77
C ALA A 665 -10.70 -8.91 -24.34
N ALA A 666 -10.12 -10.11 -24.35
CA ALA A 666 -10.79 -11.33 -24.77
C ALA A 666 -11.98 -11.68 -23.85
N CYS A 667 -11.82 -11.55 -22.53
CA CYS A 667 -12.92 -11.74 -21.57
C CYS A 667 -14.03 -10.70 -21.75
N ALA A 668 -13.68 -9.43 -21.96
CA ALA A 668 -14.65 -8.37 -22.22
C ALA A 668 -15.43 -8.62 -23.52
N LEU A 669 -14.74 -9.01 -24.59
CA LEU A 669 -15.35 -9.39 -25.87
C LEU A 669 -16.23 -10.64 -25.72
N TRP A 670 -15.75 -11.66 -25.01
CA TRP A 670 -16.51 -12.87 -24.73
C TRP A 670 -17.83 -12.57 -24.02
N ALA A 671 -17.79 -11.70 -23.00
CA ALA A 671 -18.98 -11.25 -22.30
C ALA A 671 -19.91 -10.40 -23.17
N ALA A 672 -19.35 -9.56 -24.05
CA ALA A 672 -20.13 -8.73 -24.97
C ALA A 672 -20.94 -9.57 -25.99
N LEU A 673 -20.35 -10.69 -26.46
CA LEU A 673 -20.95 -11.55 -27.48
C LEU A 673 -21.96 -12.56 -26.92
N ARG A 674 -21.87 -12.92 -25.63
CA ARG A 674 -22.73 -13.95 -25.03
C ARG A 674 -23.89 -13.40 -24.21
N ARG A 675 -24.81 -14.29 -23.80
CA ARG A 675 -25.85 -13.97 -22.81
C ARG A 675 -25.18 -13.72 -21.45
N PRO A 676 -25.64 -12.74 -20.64
CA PRO A 676 -24.96 -12.40 -19.38
C PRO A 676 -24.82 -13.58 -18.43
N ALA A 677 -25.86 -14.41 -18.29
CA ALA A 677 -25.83 -15.62 -17.45
C ALA A 677 -24.75 -16.62 -17.89
N GLN A 678 -24.63 -16.84 -19.20
CA GLN A 678 -23.65 -17.75 -19.79
C GLN A 678 -22.23 -17.21 -19.62
N ALA A 679 -22.01 -15.94 -19.96
CA ALA A 679 -20.72 -15.27 -19.81
C ALA A 679 -20.25 -15.30 -18.35
N ALA A 680 -21.14 -15.02 -17.39
CA ALA A 680 -20.80 -15.03 -15.97
C ALA A 680 -20.30 -16.40 -15.52
N ARG A 681 -21.00 -17.48 -15.89
CA ARG A 681 -20.60 -18.84 -15.57
C ARG A 681 -19.25 -19.19 -16.18
N GLU A 682 -19.07 -18.92 -17.47
CA GLU A 682 -17.86 -19.30 -18.21
C GLU A 682 -16.63 -18.53 -17.72
N LEU A 683 -16.76 -17.22 -17.50
CA LEU A 683 -15.65 -16.42 -16.97
C LEU A 683 -15.34 -16.71 -15.50
N LEU A 684 -16.33 -17.07 -14.66
CA LEU A 684 -16.07 -17.50 -13.29
C LEU A 684 -15.33 -18.84 -13.23
N TRP A 685 -15.65 -19.78 -14.12
CA TRP A 685 -14.88 -21.01 -14.26
C TRP A 685 -13.48 -20.74 -14.81
N ALA A 686 -13.35 -19.86 -15.81
CA ALA A 686 -12.05 -19.43 -16.30
C ALA A 686 -11.21 -18.82 -15.17
N ALA A 687 -11.79 -17.96 -14.33
CA ALA A 687 -11.13 -17.35 -13.19
C ALA A 687 -10.72 -18.39 -12.15
N ALA A 688 -11.59 -19.37 -11.85
CA ALA A 688 -11.27 -20.45 -10.93
C ALA A 688 -10.10 -21.29 -11.44
N ILE A 689 -10.12 -21.68 -12.72
CA ILE A 689 -9.09 -22.52 -13.33
C ILE A 689 -7.76 -21.76 -13.44
N SER A 690 -7.76 -20.54 -13.98
CA SER A 690 -6.54 -19.76 -14.13
C SER A 690 -5.90 -19.42 -12.78
N THR A 691 -6.71 -19.13 -11.76
CA THR A 691 -6.20 -18.86 -10.40
C THR A 691 -5.67 -20.14 -9.73
N ALA A 692 -6.32 -21.30 -9.93
CA ALA A 692 -5.79 -22.58 -9.44
C ALA A 692 -4.49 -23.00 -10.13
N LEU A 693 -4.27 -22.56 -11.38
CA LEU A 693 -3.04 -22.83 -12.11
C LEU A 693 -1.83 -22.07 -11.56
N VAL A 694 -2.02 -20.97 -10.83
CA VAL A 694 -0.92 -20.17 -10.23
C VAL A 694 -0.01 -21.03 -9.34
N PRO A 695 -0.49 -21.66 -8.26
CA PRO A 695 0.36 -22.50 -7.39
C PRO A 695 0.83 -23.78 -8.09
N VAL A 696 0.06 -24.30 -9.05
CA VAL A 696 0.46 -25.48 -9.84
C VAL A 696 1.65 -25.15 -10.75
N ALA A 697 1.61 -24.01 -11.43
CA ALA A 697 2.69 -23.52 -12.27
C ALA A 697 3.92 -23.18 -11.43
N HIS A 698 3.73 -22.57 -10.25
CA HIS A 698 4.83 -22.23 -9.34
C HIS A 698 5.58 -23.49 -8.89
N GLY A 699 4.86 -24.49 -8.37
CA GLY A 699 5.45 -25.77 -7.97
C GLY A 699 6.07 -26.56 -9.13
N ALA A 700 5.42 -26.57 -10.30
CA ALA A 700 5.90 -27.34 -11.46
C ALA A 700 7.11 -26.70 -12.18
N LEU A 701 7.20 -25.36 -12.20
CA LEU A 701 8.25 -24.65 -12.93
C LEU A 701 9.47 -24.34 -12.05
N ASN A 702 9.24 -23.93 -10.79
CA ASN A 702 10.31 -23.50 -9.88
C ASN A 702 10.68 -24.58 -8.84
N GLY A 703 9.84 -25.61 -8.65
CA GLY A 703 10.03 -26.64 -7.62
C GLY A 703 9.59 -26.19 -6.21
N ASP A 704 9.06 -24.98 -6.10
CA ASP A 704 8.60 -24.38 -4.84
C ASP A 704 7.10 -24.64 -4.62
N TRP A 705 6.78 -25.91 -4.34
CA TRP A 705 5.41 -26.28 -3.93
C TRP A 705 5.04 -25.61 -2.61
N LEU A 706 3.77 -25.21 -2.47
CA LEU A 706 3.21 -24.57 -1.26
C LEU A 706 3.68 -25.22 0.06
N TRP A 707 3.62 -26.54 0.17
CA TRP A 707 4.03 -27.27 1.38
C TRP A 707 5.54 -27.28 1.60
N LEU A 708 6.36 -27.20 0.53
CA LEU A 708 7.81 -27.08 0.63
C LEU A 708 8.21 -25.66 1.05
N ALA A 709 7.55 -24.64 0.51
CA ALA A 709 7.75 -23.25 0.92
C ALA A 709 7.48 -23.09 2.42
N ALA A 710 6.38 -23.67 2.93
CA ALA A 710 6.09 -23.71 4.36
C ALA A 710 7.16 -24.47 5.17
N ALA A 711 7.57 -25.66 4.69
CA ALA A 711 8.58 -26.48 5.38
C ALA A 711 9.97 -25.79 5.46
N ARG A 712 10.29 -24.95 4.47
CA ARG A 712 11.54 -24.16 4.41
C ARG A 712 11.43 -22.79 5.11
N GLY A 713 10.24 -22.40 5.58
CA GLY A 713 10.01 -21.09 6.19
C GLY A 713 9.89 -19.92 5.20
N HIS A 714 9.71 -20.19 3.90
CA HIS A 714 9.52 -19.17 2.88
C HIS A 714 8.05 -18.73 2.84
N TRP A 715 7.64 -17.98 3.87
CA TRP A 715 6.25 -17.53 4.04
C TRP A 715 5.68 -16.67 2.89
N PRO A 716 6.44 -15.75 2.26
CA PRO A 716 5.94 -15.00 1.10
C PRO A 716 5.41 -15.90 -0.03
N LEU A 717 6.19 -16.94 -0.37
CA LEU A 717 5.81 -17.91 -1.38
C LEU A 717 4.57 -18.70 -0.97
N PHE A 718 4.52 -19.11 0.30
CA PHE A 718 3.40 -19.86 0.84
C PHE A 718 2.08 -19.06 0.77
N TRP A 719 2.07 -17.82 1.25
CA TRP A 719 0.83 -17.05 1.36
C TRP A 719 0.22 -16.69 0.01
N ILE A 720 1.04 -16.38 -0.99
CA ILE A 720 0.58 -16.11 -2.36
C ILE A 720 -0.12 -17.34 -2.96
N ASP A 721 0.50 -18.51 -2.86
CA ASP A 721 -0.05 -19.76 -3.39
C ASP A 721 -1.32 -20.19 -2.63
N ALA A 722 -1.32 -20.07 -1.29
CA ALA A 722 -2.48 -20.40 -0.46
C ALA A 722 -3.67 -19.49 -0.77
N MET A 723 -3.42 -18.19 -0.96
CA MET A 723 -4.42 -17.21 -1.34
C MET A 723 -5.00 -17.52 -2.72
N ALA A 724 -4.16 -17.86 -3.70
CA ALA A 724 -4.62 -18.25 -5.03
C ALA A 724 -5.57 -19.46 -4.96
N LEU A 725 -5.27 -20.48 -4.17
CA LEU A 725 -6.17 -21.63 -3.96
C LEU A 725 -7.50 -21.22 -3.30
N ALA A 726 -7.45 -20.37 -2.27
CA ALA A 726 -8.65 -19.88 -1.60
C ALA A 726 -9.55 -19.06 -2.55
N MET A 727 -8.96 -18.20 -3.38
CA MET A 727 -9.67 -17.42 -4.38
C MET A 727 -10.23 -18.31 -5.50
N ALA A 728 -9.46 -19.29 -5.97
CA ALA A 728 -9.92 -20.26 -6.96
C ALA A 728 -11.17 -21.03 -6.46
N PHE A 729 -11.15 -21.47 -5.21
CA PHE A 729 -12.32 -22.07 -4.57
C PHE A 729 -13.50 -21.09 -4.51
N GLY A 730 -13.25 -19.83 -4.11
CA GLY A 730 -14.27 -18.77 -4.11
C GLY A 730 -14.91 -18.56 -5.48
N PHE A 731 -14.10 -18.46 -6.55
CA PHE A 731 -14.58 -18.35 -7.93
C PHE A 731 -15.37 -19.58 -8.37
N ALA A 732 -14.92 -20.80 -8.04
CA ALA A 732 -15.66 -22.02 -8.34
C ALA A 732 -17.03 -22.06 -7.64
N ARG A 733 -17.11 -21.63 -6.38
CA ARG A 733 -18.38 -21.52 -5.64
C ARG A 733 -19.31 -20.48 -6.27
N LEU A 734 -18.79 -19.35 -6.71
CA LEU A 734 -19.54 -18.32 -7.44
C LEU A 734 -20.00 -18.84 -8.81
N ALA A 735 -19.17 -19.61 -9.52
CA ALA A 735 -19.51 -20.23 -10.80
C ALA A 735 -20.68 -21.20 -10.64
N TYR A 736 -20.61 -22.07 -9.63
CA TYR A 736 -21.69 -23.01 -9.30
C TYR A 736 -22.98 -22.30 -8.89
N ALA A 737 -22.88 -21.27 -8.04
CA ALA A 737 -24.04 -20.47 -7.63
C ALA A 737 -24.69 -19.74 -8.83
N SER A 738 -23.86 -19.21 -9.74
CA SER A 738 -24.31 -18.55 -10.97
C SER A 738 -24.98 -19.53 -11.93
N GLN A 739 -24.44 -20.75 -12.07
CA GLN A 739 -25.05 -21.81 -12.88
C GLN A 739 -26.40 -22.27 -12.31
N ARG A 740 -26.49 -22.44 -10.98
CA ARG A 740 -27.76 -22.77 -10.32
C ARG A 740 -28.78 -21.65 -10.52
N ARG A 741 -28.37 -20.39 -10.42
CA ARG A 741 -29.23 -19.23 -10.68
C ARG A 741 -29.69 -19.17 -12.15
N ALA A 742 -28.82 -19.48 -13.10
CA ALA A 742 -29.17 -19.48 -14.51
C ALA A 742 -30.20 -20.55 -14.88
N ARG A 743 -30.19 -21.71 -14.18
CA ARG A 743 -31.13 -22.81 -14.39
C ARG A 743 -32.45 -22.65 -13.64
N ASN A 744 -32.38 -22.23 -12.37
CA ASN A 744 -33.53 -22.27 -11.45
C ASN A 744 -34.03 -20.87 -11.07
N GLY A 745 -33.44 -19.82 -11.63
CA GLY A 745 -33.79 -18.43 -11.34
C GLY A 745 -35.06 -17.98 -12.05
N ASP A 746 -35.49 -16.76 -11.73
CA ASP A 746 -36.62 -16.13 -12.41
C ASP A 746 -36.30 -15.96 -13.91
N PRO A 747 -37.12 -16.49 -14.84
CA PRO A 747 -36.87 -16.41 -16.27
C PRO A 747 -36.91 -14.96 -16.79
N ASN A 748 -37.51 -14.03 -16.04
CA ASN A 748 -37.54 -12.60 -16.39
C ASN A 748 -36.30 -11.84 -15.86
N SER A 749 -35.15 -12.51 -15.77
CA SER A 749 -33.89 -11.95 -15.29
C SER A 749 -32.80 -12.05 -16.37
N VAL A 750 -31.93 -11.04 -16.46
CA VAL A 750 -30.73 -11.12 -17.34
C VAL A 750 -29.77 -12.25 -16.95
N TRP A 751 -29.96 -12.81 -15.75
CA TRP A 751 -29.18 -13.89 -15.16
C TRP A 751 -29.81 -15.27 -15.39
N ALA A 752 -30.92 -15.38 -16.13
CA ALA A 752 -31.53 -16.63 -16.55
C ALA A 752 -31.09 -17.00 -17.98
N ASN A 753 -31.14 -18.30 -18.29
CA ASN A 753 -30.75 -18.84 -19.61
C ASN A 753 -31.84 -18.72 -20.65
#